data_AF-A0A7D3X1X1-F1
#
_entry.id   AF-A0A7D3X1X1-F1
#
_cell.length_a   1.000
_cell.length_b   1.000
_cell.length_c   1.000
_cell.angle_alpha   90.00
_cell.angle_beta   90.00
_cell.angle_gamma   90.00
#
_symmetry.space_group_name_H-M   'P 1'
#
loop_
_entity.id
_entity.type
_entity.pdbx_description
1 polymer ?
#
loop_
_entity_poly.entity_id
_entity_poly.type
_entity_poly.pdbx_seq_one_letter_code
_entity_poly.pdbx_strand_id
1 'polypeptide(L)'
;MQTSPPAAPLTPAEAGGHEALKAGASAAGTLIALGIVYGDIGTSPLYTVRGVFEGRPVTEDVVLGTVSAIIWTLTLLTTIKYVLIAMRADNNGEGGILSLYALLQRLNFKYLYLPAIVGAAALLADGVITPPISVSSAIEGLRILRPHLATVPIVLVILVGLFAIQQFGTAIIGKLFGPVMLVFFSMIAVLGVQFLFHDFSILRAFNPYYALHMLATIPGGFWLLGSIFLCSTGAEALYADMGHVGRSNIYVSWTFVKICLVLNYLGQGAWLLQHLGRPLGDSNPFFAMIPGWGLLPAIGLCTLATIIASQALISGSYTLIIEAMRLNFWPKVKVLYPTDLRGQAYVPSLNWLLCAGCVGVVLHFRESSNMEAAYGLAITFTMLMTTVLLAYFLHLRRVSPVWIGLLLLTYFTVEGSFLIANLRKFPEGGYVSVLMSLVLLAVMVSWIQGQRLREGFIKYVPLADWLPLLKELSRDESVPKFATHLVYLTDSMDPSQIERGITHSIFQKSPKRADVYYLIHVVTTDEPYTRTYHVETLLPDDLVRIEFHLGFRVDHAINYMFRQVVTDLVKNKEIDITSRYHSLREQDVVGDFQFVILNRTLPYAQSLSSWQRLVARLAGVLRWLGASQQESFGLDNSSLTIENIPLLTPERPELHLTRE
;
A
#
# COMPACT_ATOMS: atom_id res chain seq x y z
N MET A 1 -26.44 -37.02 13.31
CA MET A 1 -25.20 -37.81 13.10
C MET A 1 -25.32 -38.48 11.74
N GLN A 2 -24.74 -37.89 10.71
CA GLN A 2 -24.37 -38.53 9.45
C GLN A 2 -23.11 -37.80 8.97
N THR A 3 -22.04 -38.56 8.81
CA THR A 3 -20.66 -38.11 8.59
C THR A 3 -20.42 -37.90 7.10
N SER A 4 -19.93 -36.71 6.71
CA SER A 4 -19.42 -36.40 5.37
C SER A 4 -18.20 -37.28 5.04
N PRO A 5 -17.97 -37.66 3.77
CA PRO A 5 -16.83 -38.47 3.37
C PRO A 5 -15.52 -37.63 3.39
N PRO A 6 -14.35 -38.27 3.57
CA PRO A 6 -13.07 -37.57 3.57
C PRO A 6 -12.71 -37.08 2.17
N ALA A 7 -12.21 -35.85 2.08
CA ALA A 7 -11.71 -35.25 0.85
C ALA A 7 -10.52 -36.06 0.30
N ALA A 8 -10.48 -36.24 -1.02
CA ALA A 8 -9.40 -36.92 -1.73
C ALA A 8 -8.07 -36.15 -1.60
N PRO A 9 -6.92 -36.83 -1.49
CA PRO A 9 -5.62 -36.17 -1.39
C PRO A 9 -5.23 -35.49 -2.71
N LEU A 10 -4.82 -34.23 -2.60
CA LEU A 10 -4.28 -33.41 -3.70
C LEU A 10 -3.00 -34.03 -4.27
N THR A 11 -2.78 -33.89 -5.58
CA THR A 11 -1.60 -34.44 -6.27
C THR A 11 -0.33 -33.61 -5.98
N PRO A 12 0.88 -34.21 -6.05
CA PRO A 12 2.12 -33.58 -5.56
C PRO A 12 2.59 -32.33 -6.32
N ALA A 13 1.98 -31.99 -7.46
CA ALA A 13 2.37 -30.85 -8.28
C ALA A 13 1.79 -29.51 -7.79
N GLU A 14 0.72 -29.52 -6.99
CA GLU A 14 -0.01 -28.32 -6.55
C GLU A 14 0.49 -27.73 -5.21
N ALA A 15 1.34 -28.46 -4.48
CA ALA A 15 1.91 -28.03 -3.19
C ALA A 15 3.15 -27.11 -3.32
N GLY A 16 3.80 -27.06 -4.49
CA GLY A 16 5.13 -26.48 -4.65
C GLY A 16 5.25 -24.95 -4.48
N GLY A 17 4.16 -24.19 -4.68
CA GLY A 17 4.20 -22.72 -4.61
C GLY A 17 4.08 -22.14 -3.19
N HIS A 18 3.30 -22.80 -2.32
CA HIS A 18 3.05 -22.35 -0.95
C HIS A 18 3.91 -23.06 0.10
N GLU A 19 4.36 -24.29 -0.14
CA GLU A 19 5.26 -24.98 0.80
C GLU A 19 6.72 -24.48 0.70
N ALA A 20 7.16 -23.99 -0.45
CA ALA A 20 8.53 -23.50 -0.63
C ALA A 20 8.85 -22.24 0.23
N LEU A 21 7.84 -21.44 0.58
CA LEU A 21 7.99 -20.26 1.44
C LEU A 21 7.93 -20.58 2.95
N LYS A 22 7.53 -21.81 3.31
CA LYS A 22 7.57 -22.33 4.69
C LYS A 22 8.87 -23.09 5.01
N ALA A 23 9.70 -23.37 4.00
CA ALA A 23 11.02 -23.95 4.20
C ALA A 23 11.97 -22.95 4.89
N GLY A 24 12.92 -23.45 5.69
CA GLY A 24 13.90 -22.62 6.40
C GLY A 24 14.71 -21.69 5.48
N ALA A 25 15.40 -20.72 6.07
CA ALA A 25 16.17 -19.72 5.32
C ALA A 25 17.05 -20.39 4.25
N SER A 26 16.86 -20.00 2.98
CA SER A 26 17.67 -20.48 1.86
C SER A 26 18.65 -19.40 1.42
N ALA A 27 19.81 -19.81 0.87
CA ALA A 27 20.80 -18.86 0.37
C ALA A 27 20.21 -17.97 -0.74
N ALA A 28 19.42 -18.56 -1.64
CA ALA A 28 18.70 -17.83 -2.69
C ALA A 28 17.66 -16.86 -2.11
N GLY A 29 16.85 -17.30 -1.13
CA GLY A 29 15.85 -16.45 -0.46
C GLY A 29 16.49 -15.29 0.31
N THR A 30 17.64 -15.53 0.94
CA THR A 30 18.42 -14.51 1.65
C THR A 30 19.02 -13.48 0.69
N LEU A 31 19.51 -13.93 -0.48
CA LEU A 31 20.02 -13.04 -1.52
C LEU A 31 18.90 -12.18 -2.13
N ILE A 32 17.70 -12.75 -2.32
CA ILE A 32 16.51 -12.01 -2.74
C ILE A 32 16.13 -10.97 -1.67
N ALA A 33 16.19 -11.34 -0.38
CA ALA A 33 15.95 -10.41 0.73
C ALA A 33 16.89 -9.20 0.69
N LEU A 34 18.19 -9.43 0.42
CA LEU A 34 19.18 -8.36 0.26
C LEU A 34 18.78 -7.36 -0.83
N GLY A 35 18.25 -7.85 -1.95
CA GLY A 35 17.86 -7.04 -3.09
C GLY A 35 16.56 -6.24 -2.86
N ILE A 36 15.58 -6.82 -2.19
CA ILE A 36 14.24 -6.23 -2.09
C ILE A 36 14.09 -5.39 -0.81
N VAL A 37 14.59 -5.88 0.32
CA VAL A 37 14.15 -5.39 1.65
C VAL A 37 15.05 -4.28 2.20
N TYR A 38 16.35 -4.32 1.88
CA TYR A 38 17.34 -3.49 2.58
C TYR A 38 17.91 -2.34 1.75
N GLY A 39 17.34 -2.07 0.57
CA GLY A 39 17.79 -0.97 -0.28
C GLY A 39 17.76 0.37 0.47
N ASP A 40 16.61 0.71 1.05
CA ASP A 40 16.37 2.00 1.71
C ASP A 40 17.33 2.21 2.90
N ILE A 41 17.23 1.36 3.92
CA ILE A 41 18.10 1.39 5.10
C ILE A 41 19.60 1.21 4.77
N GLY A 42 19.89 0.52 3.67
CA GLY A 42 21.25 0.30 3.17
C GLY A 42 21.89 1.57 2.62
N THR A 43 21.08 2.49 2.08
CA THR A 43 21.55 3.74 1.49
C THR A 43 21.62 4.90 2.48
N SER A 44 21.05 4.78 3.68
CA SER A 44 21.15 5.77 4.76
C SER A 44 22.56 6.26 5.12
N PRO A 45 23.64 5.46 5.04
CA PRO A 45 24.99 5.95 5.30
C PRO A 45 25.47 7.05 4.33
N LEU A 46 24.82 7.22 3.18
CA LEU A 46 25.15 8.25 2.19
C LEU A 46 24.82 9.67 2.67
N TYR A 47 23.86 9.83 3.59
CA TYR A 47 23.36 11.14 4.03
C TYR A 47 23.34 11.32 5.56
N THR A 48 23.17 10.26 6.35
CA THR A 48 22.97 10.37 7.82
C THR A 48 24.08 11.16 8.53
N VAL A 49 25.36 10.80 8.32
CA VAL A 49 26.48 11.43 9.03
C VAL A 49 26.74 12.84 8.49
N ARG A 50 26.59 13.04 7.17
CA ARG A 50 26.70 14.37 6.55
C ARG A 50 25.75 15.35 7.22
N GLY A 51 24.47 14.98 7.38
CA GLY A 51 23.45 15.81 8.02
C GLY A 51 23.68 16.16 9.49
N VAL A 52 24.57 15.44 10.19
CA VAL A 52 24.93 15.75 11.60
C VAL A 52 26.04 16.80 11.68
N PHE A 53 26.99 16.76 10.74
CA PHE A 53 28.20 17.59 10.76
C PHE A 53 28.15 18.77 9.78
N GLU A 54 27.08 18.92 9.00
CA GLU A 54 26.86 20.07 8.14
C GLU A 54 26.92 21.39 8.95
N GLY A 55 27.82 22.29 8.55
CA GLY A 55 28.00 23.58 9.21
C GLY A 55 28.55 23.54 10.66
N ARG A 56 29.00 22.37 11.16
CA ARG A 56 29.47 22.19 12.54
C ARG A 56 30.95 21.76 12.59
N PRO A 57 31.76 22.26 13.54
CA PRO A 57 33.09 21.72 13.78
C PRO A 57 33.02 20.27 14.28
N VAL A 58 33.92 19.42 13.79
CA VAL A 58 34.04 18.04 14.25
C VAL A 58 34.66 18.01 15.65
N THR A 59 33.97 17.42 16.61
CA THR A 59 34.47 17.18 17.97
C THR A 59 34.30 15.72 18.36
N GLU A 60 35.19 15.21 19.21
CA GLU A 60 35.18 13.80 19.63
C GLU A 60 33.85 13.40 20.27
N ASP A 61 33.31 14.24 21.16
CA ASP A 61 32.03 13.98 21.84
C ASP A 61 30.85 13.87 20.86
N VAL A 62 30.81 14.72 19.82
CA VAL A 62 29.75 14.65 18.79
C VAL A 62 29.95 13.40 17.93
N VAL A 63 31.18 13.05 17.56
CA VAL A 63 31.46 11.84 16.76
C VAL A 63 31.07 10.56 17.52
N LEU A 64 31.58 10.39 18.74
CA LEU A 64 31.26 9.22 19.57
C LEU A 64 29.77 9.15 19.89
N GLY A 65 29.15 10.28 20.22
CA GLY A 65 27.72 10.36 20.52
C GLY A 65 26.84 10.04 19.32
N THR A 66 27.21 10.52 18.12
CA THR A 66 26.48 10.27 16.88
C THR A 66 26.52 8.80 16.49
N VAL A 67 27.71 8.20 16.45
CA VAL A 67 27.86 6.78 16.11
C VAL A 67 27.19 5.90 17.15
N SER A 68 27.29 6.26 18.44
CA SER A 68 26.57 5.54 19.50
C SER A 68 25.06 5.61 19.31
N ALA A 69 24.52 6.79 19.04
CA ALA A 69 23.09 6.98 18.82
C ALA A 69 22.60 6.17 17.61
N ILE A 70 23.36 6.12 16.51
CA ILE A 70 23.03 5.31 15.33
C ILE A 70 22.98 3.81 15.67
N ILE A 71 24.00 3.28 16.36
CA ILE A 71 24.07 1.85 16.75
C ILE A 71 22.84 1.46 17.59
N TRP A 72 22.48 2.29 18.57
CA TRP A 72 21.35 2.03 19.45
C TRP A 72 20.01 2.28 18.77
N THR A 73 19.92 3.21 17.82
CA THR A 73 18.71 3.41 17.00
C THR A 73 18.43 2.20 16.12
N LEU A 74 19.43 1.70 15.39
CA LEU A 74 19.32 0.47 14.58
C LEU A 74 19.00 -0.77 15.44
N THR A 75 19.45 -0.77 16.70
CA THR A 75 19.19 -1.87 17.63
C THR A 75 17.78 -1.79 18.21
N LEU A 76 17.34 -0.64 18.72
CA LEU A 76 16.03 -0.49 19.33
C LEU A 76 14.91 -0.51 18.29
N LEU A 77 15.00 0.34 17.26
CA LEU A 77 13.95 0.45 16.24
C LEU A 77 14.01 -0.71 15.27
N THR A 78 15.07 -0.85 14.48
CA THR A 78 15.05 -1.85 13.40
C THR A 78 15.16 -3.28 13.93
N THR A 79 16.09 -3.55 14.87
CA THR A 79 16.28 -4.92 15.36
C THR A 79 15.16 -5.35 16.31
N ILE A 80 14.95 -4.63 17.42
CA ILE A 80 14.00 -5.08 18.44
C ILE A 80 12.55 -4.83 18.02
N LYS A 81 12.19 -3.60 17.65
CA LYS A 81 10.79 -3.27 17.31
C LYS A 81 10.34 -3.97 16.03
N TYR A 82 11.07 -3.81 14.93
CA TYR A 82 10.63 -4.31 13.63
C TYR A 82 10.97 -5.78 13.42
N VAL A 83 12.25 -6.15 13.51
CA VAL A 83 12.68 -7.52 13.20
C VAL A 83 12.22 -8.53 14.26
N LEU A 84 12.28 -8.23 15.57
CA LEU A 84 11.92 -9.23 16.58
C LEU A 84 10.43 -9.22 16.97
N ILE A 85 9.78 -8.05 17.00
CA ILE A 85 8.39 -7.90 17.45
C ILE A 85 7.43 -7.80 16.25
N ALA A 86 7.57 -6.79 15.38
CA ALA A 86 6.63 -6.54 14.30
C ALA A 86 6.54 -7.70 13.30
N MET A 87 7.66 -8.33 12.97
CA MET A 87 7.71 -9.52 12.09
C MET A 87 6.86 -10.71 12.57
N ARG A 88 6.45 -10.75 13.84
CA ARG A 88 5.55 -11.78 14.39
C ARG A 88 4.08 -11.43 14.23
N ALA A 89 3.77 -10.21 13.82
CA ALA A 89 2.44 -9.67 13.64
C ALA A 89 2.02 -9.74 12.16
N ASP A 90 2.20 -10.90 11.53
CA ASP A 90 1.81 -11.13 10.14
C ASP A 90 0.30 -11.45 10.00
N ASN A 91 -0.26 -11.10 8.85
CA ASN A 91 -1.61 -11.46 8.45
C ASN A 91 -1.54 -12.34 7.19
N ASN A 92 -1.64 -13.66 7.35
CA ASN A 92 -1.44 -14.64 6.28
C ASN A 92 -0.08 -14.50 5.56
N GLY A 93 0.99 -14.18 6.30
CA GLY A 93 2.32 -13.97 5.75
C GLY A 93 2.60 -12.56 5.23
N GLU A 94 1.60 -11.68 5.13
CA GLU A 94 1.77 -10.27 4.77
C GLU A 94 2.04 -9.41 6.03
N GLY A 95 2.85 -8.38 5.89
CA GLY A 95 3.22 -7.45 6.96
C GLY A 95 2.95 -6.00 6.55
N GLY A 96 3.30 -5.06 7.43
CA GLY A 96 3.01 -3.63 7.22
C GLY A 96 1.82 -3.12 8.03
N ILE A 97 1.59 -1.81 7.96
CA ILE A 97 0.66 -1.13 8.86
C ILE A 97 -0.82 -1.47 8.58
N LEU A 98 -1.19 -1.62 7.31
CA LEU A 98 -2.55 -1.96 6.91
C LEU A 98 -2.83 -3.46 7.08
N SER A 99 -1.88 -4.33 6.75
CA SER A 99 -1.91 -5.74 7.15
C SER A 99 -2.07 -5.95 8.66
N LEU A 100 -1.35 -5.18 9.49
CA LEU A 100 -1.53 -5.21 10.95
C LEU A 100 -2.94 -4.76 11.36
N TYR A 101 -3.46 -3.71 10.75
CA TYR A 101 -4.84 -3.29 10.99
C TYR A 101 -5.86 -4.36 10.57
N ALA A 102 -5.66 -5.02 9.42
CA ALA A 102 -6.55 -6.07 8.93
C ALA A 102 -6.65 -7.26 9.90
N LEU A 103 -5.56 -7.57 10.61
CA LEU A 103 -5.53 -8.55 11.70
C LEU A 103 -6.32 -8.07 12.94
N LEU A 104 -6.22 -6.78 13.27
CA LEU A 104 -6.78 -6.19 14.48
C LEU A 104 -8.23 -5.71 14.34
N GLN A 105 -8.75 -5.50 13.12
CA GLN A 105 -10.09 -4.95 12.88
C GLN A 105 -11.21 -5.76 13.56
N ARG A 106 -10.98 -7.05 13.82
CA ARG A 106 -11.89 -7.96 14.55
C ARG A 106 -12.11 -7.59 16.01
N LEU A 107 -11.23 -6.76 16.60
CA LEU A 107 -11.33 -6.31 18.00
C LEU A 107 -12.44 -5.26 18.23
N ASN A 108 -13.13 -4.79 17.17
CA ASN A 108 -14.25 -3.85 17.24
C ASN A 108 -13.96 -2.52 17.99
N PHE A 109 -12.69 -2.12 18.10
CA PHE A 109 -12.33 -0.81 18.64
C PHE A 109 -12.67 0.30 17.63
N LYS A 110 -13.62 1.17 18.01
CA LYS A 110 -14.21 2.21 17.14
C LYS A 110 -13.21 3.09 16.39
N TYR A 111 -12.05 3.39 16.99
CA TYR A 111 -11.05 4.32 16.45
C TYR A 111 -9.75 3.67 15.99
N LEU A 112 -9.69 2.33 15.94
CA LEU A 112 -8.48 1.59 15.59
C LEU A 112 -8.01 1.83 14.15
N TYR A 113 -8.91 2.23 13.25
CA TYR A 113 -8.56 2.57 11.87
C TYR A 113 -7.79 3.89 11.77
N LEU A 114 -7.85 4.78 12.77
CA LEU A 114 -7.19 6.09 12.71
C LEU A 114 -5.66 5.96 12.69
N PRO A 115 -5.00 5.23 13.61
CA PRO A 115 -3.56 4.99 13.49
C PRO A 115 -3.16 4.34 12.16
N ALA A 116 -3.98 3.41 11.66
CA ALA A 116 -3.70 2.71 10.41
C ALA A 116 -3.69 3.65 9.20
N ILE A 117 -4.70 4.51 9.05
CA ILE A 117 -4.76 5.45 7.91
C ILE A 117 -3.73 6.58 8.04
N VAL A 118 -3.43 7.04 9.26
CA VAL A 118 -2.41 8.08 9.49
C VAL A 118 -1.03 7.55 9.12
N GLY A 119 -0.66 6.36 9.60
CA GLY A 119 0.64 5.79 9.26
C GLY A 119 0.72 5.30 7.81
N ALA A 120 -0.37 4.82 7.21
CA ALA A 120 -0.40 4.49 5.78
C ALA A 120 -0.19 5.73 4.89
N ALA A 121 -0.86 6.84 5.21
CA ALA A 121 -0.69 8.10 4.48
C ALA A 121 0.74 8.66 4.62
N ALA A 122 1.32 8.58 5.82
CA ALA A 122 2.68 9.00 6.06
C ALA A 122 3.72 8.10 5.36
N LEU A 123 3.48 6.78 5.30
CA LEU A 123 4.31 5.83 4.53
C LEU A 123 4.24 6.08 3.01
N LEU A 124 3.06 6.45 2.47
CA LEU A 124 2.94 6.82 1.05
C LEU A 124 3.63 8.16 0.75
N ALA A 125 3.55 9.12 1.67
CA ALA A 125 4.29 10.38 1.53
C ALA A 125 5.80 10.14 1.53
N ASP A 126 6.27 9.18 2.33
CA ASP A 126 7.65 8.72 2.31
C ASP A 126 8.06 8.12 0.94
N GLY A 127 7.16 7.32 0.36
CA GLY A 127 7.24 6.79 -1.01
C GLY A 127 7.58 7.83 -2.10
N VAL A 128 7.28 9.10 -1.85
CA VAL A 128 7.55 10.21 -2.77
C VAL A 128 8.90 10.92 -2.47
N ILE A 129 9.41 10.86 -1.24
CA ILE A 129 10.61 11.60 -0.81
C ILE A 129 11.86 10.73 -0.93
N THR A 130 11.78 9.44 -0.63
CA THR A 130 12.94 8.54 -0.61
C THR A 130 13.66 8.42 -1.96
N PRO A 131 12.99 8.28 -3.12
CA PRO A 131 13.71 8.18 -4.39
C PRO A 131 14.51 9.46 -4.74
N PRO A 132 13.94 10.68 -4.61
CA PRO A 132 14.69 11.93 -4.73
C PRO A 132 15.93 12.01 -3.84
N ILE A 133 15.81 11.80 -2.53
CA ILE A 133 16.93 12.00 -1.60
C ILE A 133 18.03 10.96 -1.82
N SER A 134 17.65 9.69 -2.04
CA SER A 134 18.59 8.59 -2.24
C SER A 134 19.38 8.76 -3.54
N VAL A 135 18.69 8.96 -4.67
CA VAL A 135 19.34 9.12 -5.98
C VAL A 135 20.18 10.41 -6.02
N SER A 136 19.68 11.51 -5.44
CA SER A 136 20.46 12.75 -5.35
C SER A 136 21.72 12.57 -4.53
N SER A 137 21.65 11.90 -3.38
CA SER A 137 22.81 11.63 -2.52
C SER A 137 23.89 10.81 -3.22
N ALA A 138 23.51 9.82 -4.04
CA ALA A 138 24.47 9.05 -4.83
C ALA A 138 25.14 9.89 -5.93
N ILE A 139 24.35 10.66 -6.69
CA ILE A 139 24.84 11.46 -7.82
C ILE A 139 25.66 12.67 -7.36
N GLU A 140 25.36 13.24 -6.19
CA GLU A 140 26.16 14.31 -5.58
C GLU A 140 27.60 13.90 -5.28
N GLY A 141 27.89 12.59 -5.16
CA GLY A 141 29.27 12.09 -5.08
C GLY A 141 30.15 12.54 -6.26
N LEU A 142 29.56 12.81 -7.44
CA LEU A 142 30.28 13.35 -8.60
C LEU A 142 30.83 14.76 -8.38
N ARG A 143 30.25 15.54 -7.45
CA ARG A 143 30.71 16.90 -7.15
C ARG A 143 32.12 16.92 -6.58
N ILE A 144 32.59 15.83 -5.97
CA ILE A 144 33.98 15.67 -5.52
C ILE A 144 34.96 15.72 -6.69
N LEU A 145 34.58 15.19 -7.86
CA LEU A 145 35.40 15.22 -9.08
C LEU A 145 35.15 16.46 -9.95
N ARG A 146 33.91 16.98 -9.89
CA ARG A 146 33.42 18.10 -10.70
C ARG A 146 32.50 19.01 -9.86
N PRO A 147 33.05 20.00 -9.13
CA PRO A 147 32.28 20.82 -8.19
C PRO A 147 31.11 21.59 -8.81
N HIS A 148 31.19 21.97 -10.09
CA HIS A 148 30.17 22.76 -10.79
C HIS A 148 29.19 21.91 -11.61
N LEU A 149 29.15 20.59 -11.42
CA LEU A 149 28.25 19.72 -12.16
C LEU A 149 26.79 19.92 -11.71
N ALA A 150 25.90 20.23 -12.65
CA ALA A 150 24.46 20.25 -12.40
C ALA A 150 23.94 18.82 -12.20
N THR A 151 23.68 18.43 -10.96
CA THR A 151 23.22 17.09 -10.59
C THR A 151 21.74 16.84 -10.90
N VAL A 152 20.91 17.89 -10.80
CA VAL A 152 19.44 17.82 -10.97
C VAL A 152 19.01 17.13 -12.28
N PRO A 153 19.52 17.47 -13.48
CA PRO A 153 19.11 16.82 -14.72
C PRO A 153 19.40 15.31 -14.74
N ILE A 154 20.53 14.89 -14.17
CA ILE A 154 20.92 13.48 -14.10
C ILE A 154 19.94 12.72 -13.21
N VAL A 155 19.62 13.27 -12.04
CA VAL A 155 18.65 12.69 -11.11
C VAL A 155 17.27 12.56 -11.77
N LEU A 156 16.80 13.59 -12.47
CA LEU A 156 15.51 13.56 -13.17
C LEU A 156 15.45 12.48 -14.26
N VAL A 157 16.52 12.33 -15.05
CA VAL A 157 16.59 11.27 -16.07
C VAL A 157 16.51 9.88 -15.42
N ILE A 158 17.23 9.66 -14.31
CA ILE A 158 17.19 8.39 -13.57
C ILE A 158 15.79 8.14 -13.03
N LEU A 159 15.16 9.11 -12.37
CA LEU A 159 13.82 8.95 -11.78
C LEU A 159 12.75 8.72 -12.86
N VAL A 160 12.72 9.50 -13.93
CA VAL A 160 11.74 9.30 -15.01
C VAL A 160 11.94 7.95 -15.70
N GLY A 161 13.20 7.56 -15.96
CA GLY A 161 13.52 6.23 -16.50
C GLY A 161 13.05 5.10 -15.57
N LEU A 162 13.26 5.27 -14.27
CA LEU A 162 12.81 4.35 -13.23
C LEU A 162 11.30 4.12 -13.28
N PHE A 163 10.53 5.21 -13.24
CA PHE A 163 9.06 5.16 -13.26
C PHE A 163 8.49 4.70 -14.62
N ALA A 164 9.18 4.96 -15.73
CA ALA A 164 8.77 4.50 -17.06
C ALA A 164 8.93 2.98 -17.23
N ILE A 165 9.95 2.37 -16.62
CA ILE A 165 10.23 0.93 -16.72
C ILE A 165 9.24 0.08 -15.88
N GLN A 166 8.55 0.67 -14.88
CA GLN A 166 7.68 -0.07 -13.97
C GLN A 166 6.60 -0.91 -14.66
N GLN A 167 6.08 -0.44 -15.80
CA GLN A 167 5.01 -1.12 -16.54
C GLN A 167 5.41 -2.50 -17.09
N PHE A 168 6.70 -2.76 -17.28
CA PHE A 168 7.21 -4.02 -17.85
C PHE A 168 7.40 -5.13 -16.80
N GLY A 169 7.11 -4.84 -15.53
CA GLY A 169 7.32 -5.76 -14.41
C GLY A 169 8.78 -5.85 -13.97
N THR A 170 8.98 -6.25 -12.70
CA THR A 170 10.31 -6.25 -12.06
C THR A 170 10.99 -7.62 -12.10
N ALA A 171 10.37 -8.68 -12.62
CA ALA A 171 10.93 -10.03 -12.56
C ALA A 171 12.29 -10.23 -13.26
N ILE A 172 12.55 -9.54 -14.37
CA ILE A 172 13.83 -9.66 -15.09
C ILE A 172 14.95 -8.93 -14.31
N ILE A 173 14.62 -7.77 -13.74
CA ILE A 173 15.58 -6.91 -13.04
C ILE A 173 15.81 -7.39 -11.60
N GLY A 174 14.79 -7.95 -10.95
CA GLY A 174 14.84 -8.42 -9.56
C GLY A 174 15.88 -9.52 -9.30
N LYS A 175 16.26 -10.29 -10.32
CA LYS A 175 17.35 -11.29 -10.22
C LYS A 175 18.72 -10.64 -10.00
N LEU A 176 18.92 -9.41 -10.48
CA LEU A 176 20.15 -8.64 -10.31
C LEU A 176 20.20 -7.86 -8.99
N PHE A 177 19.06 -7.63 -8.33
CA PHE A 177 19.02 -6.81 -7.12
C PHE A 177 19.84 -7.41 -5.97
N GLY A 178 19.66 -8.70 -5.71
CA GLY A 178 20.38 -9.40 -4.64
C GLY A 178 21.90 -9.34 -4.79
N PRO A 179 22.48 -9.75 -5.93
CA PRO A 179 23.92 -9.64 -6.19
C PRO A 179 24.47 -8.21 -6.08
N VAL A 180 23.78 -7.21 -6.64
CA VAL A 180 24.22 -5.81 -6.56
C VAL A 180 24.24 -5.31 -5.12
N MET A 181 23.18 -5.60 -4.36
CA MET A 181 23.11 -5.21 -2.95
C MET A 181 24.14 -5.94 -2.09
N LEU A 182 24.44 -7.20 -2.38
CA LEU A 182 25.51 -7.93 -1.71
C LEU A 182 26.86 -7.24 -1.93
N VAL A 183 27.20 -6.90 -3.18
CA VAL A 183 28.44 -6.18 -3.52
C VAL A 183 28.48 -4.81 -2.83
N PHE A 184 27.35 -4.09 -2.81
CA PHE A 184 27.23 -2.80 -2.12
C PHE A 184 27.46 -2.93 -0.60
N PHE A 185 26.80 -3.87 0.08
CA PHE A 185 26.98 -4.09 1.52
C PHE A 185 28.40 -4.53 1.86
N SER A 186 29.00 -5.41 1.04
CA SER A 186 30.40 -5.80 1.19
C SER A 186 31.34 -4.61 0.99
N MET A 187 31.10 -3.74 0.02
CA MET A 187 31.89 -2.52 -0.20
C MET A 187 31.87 -1.61 1.02
N ILE A 188 30.69 -1.27 1.56
CA ILE A 188 30.60 -0.36 2.72
C ILE A 188 31.22 -0.97 3.97
N ALA A 189 31.17 -2.29 4.13
CA ALA A 189 31.82 -3.01 5.22
C ALA A 189 33.35 -2.95 5.10
N VAL A 190 33.90 -3.19 3.91
CA VAL A 190 35.35 -3.10 3.65
C VAL A 190 35.87 -1.69 3.90
N LEU A 191 35.17 -0.67 3.41
CA LEU A 191 35.50 0.74 3.69
C LEU A 191 35.45 1.04 5.19
N GLY A 192 34.43 0.53 5.89
CA GLY A 192 34.29 0.68 7.34
C GLY A 192 35.46 0.08 8.12
N VAL A 193 35.81 -1.18 7.81
CA VAL A 193 36.90 -1.92 8.44
C VAL A 193 38.26 -1.26 8.19
N GLN A 194 38.50 -0.75 6.98
CA GLN A 194 39.76 -0.08 6.64
C GLN A 194 40.05 1.10 7.58
N PHE A 195 39.06 1.94 7.86
CA PHE A 195 39.23 3.08 8.77
C PHE A 195 39.19 2.67 10.25
N LEU A 196 38.45 1.62 10.60
CA LEU A 196 38.41 1.10 11.97
C LEU A 196 39.80 0.65 12.47
N PHE A 197 40.65 0.09 11.60
CA PHE A 197 42.02 -0.30 11.96
C PHE A 197 42.94 0.88 12.28
N HIS A 198 42.61 2.09 11.83
CA HIS A 198 43.42 3.27 12.09
C HIS A 198 43.13 3.89 13.46
N ASP A 199 41.90 3.75 13.98
CA ASP A 199 41.51 4.31 15.27
C ASP A 199 40.49 3.41 16.01
N PHE A 200 40.99 2.59 16.93
CA PHE A 200 40.16 1.73 17.78
C PHE A 200 39.38 2.48 18.86
N SER A 201 39.66 3.77 19.09
CA SER A 201 38.93 4.55 20.10
C SER A 201 37.43 4.67 19.77
N ILE A 202 37.06 4.62 18.48
CA ILE A 202 35.68 4.68 18.02
C ILE A 202 34.80 3.53 18.54
N LEU A 203 35.39 2.39 18.93
CA LEU A 203 34.67 1.25 19.53
C LEU A 203 33.97 1.61 20.85
N ARG A 204 34.39 2.69 21.51
CA ARG A 204 33.70 3.25 22.67
C ARG A 204 32.24 3.59 22.38
N ALA A 205 31.91 3.89 21.12
CA ALA A 205 30.54 4.21 20.69
C ALA A 205 29.52 3.08 20.89
N PHE A 206 29.95 1.82 21.09
CA PHE A 206 29.03 0.74 21.50
C PHE A 206 28.36 1.02 22.86
N ASN A 207 29.03 1.78 23.74
CA ASN A 207 28.45 2.18 25.01
C ASN A 207 27.39 3.29 24.80
N PRO A 208 26.11 3.07 25.18
CA PRO A 208 25.04 4.07 25.02
C PRO A 208 25.29 5.36 25.81
N TYR A 209 26.22 5.33 26.78
CA TYR A 209 26.66 6.51 27.51
C TYR A 209 27.06 7.66 26.59
N TYR A 210 27.76 7.41 25.47
CA TYR A 210 28.20 8.48 24.57
C TYR A 210 27.04 9.18 23.88
N ALA A 211 26.02 8.44 23.44
CA ALA A 211 24.79 9.03 22.93
C ALA A 211 24.11 9.90 24.00
N LEU A 212 23.91 9.37 25.21
CA LEU A 212 23.26 10.11 26.30
C LEU A 212 24.08 11.34 26.74
N HIS A 213 25.40 11.22 26.78
CA HIS A 213 26.31 12.32 27.06
C HIS A 213 26.14 13.42 26.01
N MET A 214 26.23 13.08 24.72
CA MET A 214 26.00 14.05 23.64
C MET A 214 24.65 14.76 23.76
N LEU A 215 23.58 14.03 24.10
CA LEU A 215 22.25 14.62 24.24
C LEU A 215 22.14 15.58 25.43
N ALA A 216 22.84 15.31 26.53
CA ALA A 216 22.74 16.06 27.77
C ALA A 216 23.74 17.21 27.90
N THR A 217 24.98 17.04 27.42
CA THR A 217 26.08 17.99 27.65
C THR A 217 26.41 18.87 26.46
N ILE A 218 26.18 18.40 25.22
CA ILE A 218 26.52 19.18 24.03
C ILE A 218 25.42 20.21 23.75
N PRO A 219 25.74 21.51 23.59
CA PRO A 219 24.77 22.52 23.21
C PRO A 219 24.04 22.15 21.92
N GLY A 220 22.73 21.99 22.03
CA GLY A 220 21.89 21.56 20.91
C GLY A 220 22.13 20.11 20.43
N GLY A 221 22.77 19.26 21.24
CA GLY A 221 22.98 17.84 20.96
C GLY A 221 21.67 17.08 20.74
N PHE A 222 20.61 17.42 21.49
CA PHE A 222 19.26 16.87 21.27
C PHE A 222 18.75 17.03 19.82
N TRP A 223 19.04 18.16 19.17
CA TRP A 223 18.56 18.43 17.81
C TRP A 223 19.29 17.61 16.74
N LEU A 224 20.46 17.06 17.06
CA LEU A 224 21.17 16.14 16.16
C LEU A 224 20.40 14.84 15.93
N LEU A 225 19.48 14.49 16.84
CA LEU A 225 18.60 13.33 16.67
C LEU A 225 17.78 13.41 15.37
N GLY A 226 17.46 14.60 14.88
CA GLY A 226 16.75 14.77 13.61
C GLY A 226 17.53 14.19 12.42
N SER A 227 18.84 14.41 12.36
CA SER A 227 19.70 13.83 11.31
C SER A 227 20.07 12.37 11.61
N ILE A 228 20.27 12.01 12.88
CA ILE A 228 20.58 10.63 13.29
C ILE A 228 19.42 9.68 12.97
N PHE A 229 18.17 10.15 13.07
CA PHE A 229 16.98 9.36 12.74
C PHE A 229 17.03 8.74 11.33
N LEU A 230 17.68 9.44 10.40
CA LEU A 230 17.82 9.04 9.00
C LEU A 230 18.52 7.68 8.82
N CYS A 231 19.23 7.18 9.84
CA CYS A 231 19.82 5.83 9.81
C CYS A 231 18.80 4.70 9.88
N SER A 232 17.58 4.97 10.38
CA SER A 232 16.56 3.95 10.64
C SER A 232 15.47 3.91 9.57
N THR A 233 15.56 4.75 8.54
CA THR A 233 14.58 4.80 7.46
C THR A 233 14.62 3.50 6.66
N GLY A 234 13.47 2.96 6.28
CA GLY A 234 13.34 1.65 5.65
C GLY A 234 13.05 0.49 6.62
N ALA A 235 12.97 0.73 7.93
CA ALA A 235 12.58 -0.32 8.89
C ALA A 235 11.09 -0.72 8.75
N GLU A 236 10.24 0.25 8.42
CA GLU A 236 8.84 0.06 8.05
C GLU A 236 8.66 -0.62 6.69
N ALA A 237 9.50 -0.30 5.70
CA ALA A 237 9.54 -1.00 4.42
C ALA A 237 9.89 -2.49 4.62
N LEU A 238 10.86 -2.77 5.49
CA LEU A 238 11.21 -4.14 5.88
C LEU A 238 10.02 -4.92 6.43
N TYR A 239 9.15 -4.27 7.21
CA TYR A 239 7.94 -4.90 7.73
C TYR A 239 6.86 -5.09 6.66
N ALA A 240 6.69 -4.13 5.75
CA ALA A 240 5.74 -4.23 4.64
C ALA A 240 6.13 -5.34 3.63
N ASP A 241 7.42 -5.51 3.34
CA ASP A 241 7.89 -6.44 2.31
C ASP A 241 8.04 -7.90 2.79
N MET A 242 7.63 -8.22 4.03
CA MET A 242 7.79 -9.59 4.54
C MET A 242 7.04 -10.63 3.69
N GLY A 243 5.93 -10.27 3.06
CA GLY A 243 5.11 -11.17 2.26
C GLY A 243 5.79 -11.66 0.99
N HIS A 244 6.81 -10.91 0.51
CA HIS A 244 7.55 -11.25 -0.70
C HIS A 244 8.72 -12.19 -0.45
N VAL A 245 9.31 -12.13 0.74
CA VAL A 245 10.60 -12.81 1.01
C VAL A 245 10.53 -13.79 2.18
N GLY A 246 9.57 -13.61 3.08
CA GLY A 246 9.37 -14.44 4.25
C GLY A 246 10.29 -14.07 5.43
N ARG A 247 9.73 -14.18 6.63
CA ARG A 247 10.39 -13.80 7.90
C ARG A 247 11.75 -14.45 8.15
N SER A 248 11.92 -15.72 7.77
CA SER A 248 13.15 -16.47 8.10
C SER A 248 14.36 -15.94 7.32
N ASN A 249 14.15 -15.55 6.06
CA ASN A 249 15.20 -14.97 5.24
C ASN A 249 15.62 -13.61 5.83
N ILE A 250 14.65 -12.78 6.23
CA ILE A 250 14.89 -11.47 6.84
C ILE A 250 15.72 -11.57 8.14
N TYR A 251 15.48 -12.58 8.99
CA TYR A 251 16.25 -12.75 10.22
C TYR A 251 17.75 -12.98 9.94
N VAL A 252 18.07 -13.77 8.92
CA VAL A 252 19.46 -14.07 8.55
C VAL A 252 20.11 -12.89 7.82
N SER A 253 19.44 -12.33 6.80
CA SER A 253 19.99 -11.21 6.04
C SER A 253 20.15 -9.95 6.89
N TRP A 254 19.26 -9.71 7.86
CA TRP A 254 19.36 -8.55 8.74
C TRP A 254 20.65 -8.56 9.57
N THR A 255 21.09 -9.72 10.06
CA THR A 255 22.34 -9.81 10.81
C THR A 255 23.52 -9.36 9.95
N PHE A 256 23.60 -9.82 8.70
CA PHE A 256 24.65 -9.39 7.76
C PHE A 256 24.57 -7.89 7.45
N VAL A 257 23.38 -7.38 7.12
CA VAL A 257 23.17 -5.97 6.79
C VAL A 257 23.52 -5.07 7.98
N LYS A 258 23.07 -5.42 9.19
CA LYS A 258 23.37 -4.66 10.42
C LYS A 258 24.87 -4.59 10.67
N ILE A 259 25.60 -5.69 10.49
CA ILE A 259 27.07 -5.70 10.64
C ILE A 259 27.71 -4.74 9.64
N CYS A 260 27.30 -4.79 8.36
CA CYS A 260 27.85 -3.91 7.32
C CYS A 260 27.59 -2.43 7.62
N LEU A 261 26.36 -2.09 8.05
CA LEU A 261 25.98 -0.72 8.43
C LEU A 261 26.78 -0.23 9.63
N VAL A 262 26.86 -1.02 10.72
CA VAL A 262 27.61 -0.65 11.92
C VAL A 262 29.09 -0.46 11.61
N LEU A 263 29.69 -1.34 10.81
CA LEU A 263 31.10 -1.20 10.37
C LEU A 263 31.29 0.09 9.56
N ASN A 264 30.37 0.42 8.66
CA ASN A 264 30.47 1.65 7.89
C ASN A 264 30.36 2.91 8.76
N TYR A 265 29.40 2.96 9.69
CA TYR A 265 29.26 4.10 10.61
C TYR A 265 30.45 4.24 11.57
N LEU A 266 31.03 3.13 12.05
CA LEU A 266 32.27 3.15 12.82
C LEU A 266 33.43 3.69 11.97
N GLY A 267 33.55 3.27 10.71
CA GLY A 267 34.58 3.79 9.81
C GLY A 267 34.42 5.29 9.51
N GLN A 268 33.19 5.76 9.26
CA GLN A 268 32.90 7.19 9.11
C GLN A 268 33.28 7.97 10.37
N GLY A 269 32.96 7.43 11.55
CA GLY A 269 33.38 8.00 12.84
C GLY A 269 34.89 8.07 13.00
N ALA A 270 35.62 6.99 12.70
CA ALA A 270 37.08 6.96 12.77
C ALA A 270 37.73 7.96 11.80
N TRP A 271 37.18 8.11 10.59
CA TRP A 271 37.63 9.13 9.63
C TRP A 271 37.40 10.55 10.17
N LEU A 272 36.25 10.81 10.81
CA LEU A 272 35.96 12.11 11.43
C LEU A 272 36.89 12.45 12.59
N LEU A 273 37.30 11.46 13.40
CA LEU A 273 38.26 11.68 14.49
C LEU A 273 39.63 12.15 13.97
N GLN A 274 39.98 11.90 12.71
CA GLN A 274 41.20 12.41 12.08
C GLN A 274 41.08 13.88 11.62
N HIS A 275 39.86 14.43 11.60
CA HIS A 275 39.55 15.77 11.09
C HIS A 275 38.98 16.72 12.16
N LEU A 276 39.34 16.49 13.43
CA LEU A 276 38.88 17.29 14.57
C LEU A 276 39.18 18.79 14.41
N GLY A 277 38.24 19.62 14.84
CA GLY A 277 38.39 21.08 14.91
C GLY A 277 38.12 21.84 13.61
N ARG A 278 37.87 21.17 12.48
CA ARG A 278 37.49 21.81 11.21
C ARG A 278 36.03 21.50 10.84
N PRO A 279 35.27 22.45 10.28
CA PRO A 279 33.99 22.13 9.64
C PRO A 279 34.26 21.36 8.33
N LEU A 280 33.43 20.36 8.02
CA LEU A 280 33.57 19.57 6.77
C LEU A 280 33.28 20.35 5.48
N GLY A 281 32.62 21.51 5.58
CA GLY A 281 32.06 22.21 4.43
C GLY A 281 31.04 21.30 3.71
N ASP A 282 31.06 21.31 2.38
CA ASP A 282 30.16 20.51 1.54
C ASP A 282 30.64 19.06 1.32
N SER A 283 31.69 18.64 2.03
CA SER A 283 32.29 17.32 1.85
C SER A 283 31.43 16.23 2.50
N ASN A 284 31.01 15.24 1.73
CA ASN A 284 30.30 14.08 2.24
C ASN A 284 31.30 13.07 2.85
N PRO A 285 31.22 12.76 4.17
CA PRO A 285 32.14 11.84 4.84
C PRO A 285 32.22 10.46 4.17
N PHE A 286 31.09 9.95 3.68
CA PHE A 286 31.02 8.63 3.05
C PHE A 286 31.92 8.53 1.82
N PHE A 287 31.80 9.50 0.91
CA PHE A 287 32.60 9.50 -0.32
C PHE A 287 34.05 9.94 -0.07
N ALA A 288 34.30 10.74 0.96
CA ALA A 288 35.65 11.17 1.34
C ALA A 288 36.53 10.03 1.87
N MET A 289 35.92 8.96 2.39
CA MET A 289 36.62 7.73 2.78
C MET A 289 37.12 6.91 1.58
N ILE A 290 36.56 7.12 0.38
CA ILE A 290 36.82 6.27 -0.77
C ILE A 290 38.12 6.72 -1.47
N PRO A 291 39.07 5.81 -1.76
CA PRO A 291 40.28 6.18 -2.48
C PRO A 291 39.95 6.68 -3.89
N GLY A 292 40.72 7.65 -4.39
CA GLY A 292 40.40 8.34 -5.66
C GLY A 292 40.18 7.43 -6.87
N TRP A 293 40.88 6.29 -6.97
CA TRP A 293 40.70 5.31 -8.05
C TRP A 293 39.36 4.56 -7.96
N GLY A 294 38.81 4.39 -6.75
CA GLY A 294 37.57 3.66 -6.48
C GLY A 294 36.32 4.53 -6.44
N LEU A 295 36.46 5.87 -6.50
CA LEU A 295 35.35 6.80 -6.33
C LEU A 295 34.28 6.67 -7.44
N LEU A 296 34.67 6.64 -8.71
CA LEU A 296 33.72 6.54 -9.83
C LEU A 296 32.97 5.18 -9.85
N PRO A 297 33.64 4.02 -9.68
CA PRO A 297 32.97 2.74 -9.48
C PRO A 297 32.00 2.74 -8.28
N ALA A 298 32.40 3.34 -7.15
CA ALA A 298 31.55 3.40 -5.97
C ALA A 298 30.32 4.27 -6.20
N ILE A 299 30.43 5.42 -6.86
CA ILE A 299 29.28 6.25 -7.24
C ILE A 299 28.31 5.47 -8.14
N GLY A 300 28.82 4.72 -9.12
CA GLY A 300 28.01 3.85 -9.97
C GLY A 300 27.26 2.79 -9.16
N LEU A 301 27.94 2.14 -8.20
CA LEU A 301 27.33 1.15 -7.32
C LEU A 301 26.30 1.76 -6.36
N CYS A 302 26.58 2.93 -5.78
CA CYS A 302 25.64 3.69 -4.95
C CYS A 302 24.41 4.08 -5.77
N THR A 303 24.58 4.52 -7.03
CA THR A 303 23.47 4.86 -7.91
C THR A 303 22.60 3.63 -8.17
N LEU A 304 23.20 2.47 -8.46
CA LEU A 304 22.45 1.22 -8.61
C LEU A 304 21.73 0.82 -7.32
N ALA A 305 22.37 0.93 -6.16
CA ALA A 305 21.75 0.63 -4.86
C ALA A 305 20.54 1.55 -4.57
N THR A 306 20.65 2.84 -4.87
CA THR A 306 19.55 3.81 -4.69
C THR A 306 18.41 3.61 -5.68
N ILE A 307 18.70 3.16 -6.91
CA ILE A 307 17.69 2.71 -7.87
C ILE A 307 16.94 1.51 -7.31
N ILE A 308 17.65 0.51 -6.78
CA ILE A 308 17.05 -0.70 -6.18
C ILE A 308 16.20 -0.33 -4.95
N ALA A 309 16.70 0.54 -4.07
CA ALA A 309 15.97 1.06 -2.92
C ALA A 309 14.65 1.73 -3.34
N SER A 310 14.73 2.59 -4.35
CA SER A 310 13.57 3.29 -4.90
C SER A 310 12.55 2.30 -5.50
N GLN A 311 13.01 1.24 -6.17
CA GLN A 311 12.14 0.19 -6.72
C GLN A 311 11.35 -0.55 -5.64
N ALA A 312 12.03 -0.96 -4.58
CA ALA A 312 11.38 -1.66 -3.46
C ALA A 312 10.26 -0.81 -2.86
N LEU A 313 10.53 0.47 -2.62
CA LEU A 313 9.56 1.40 -2.04
C LEU A 313 8.36 1.70 -2.97
N ILE A 314 8.62 1.84 -4.28
CA ILE A 314 7.54 2.01 -5.28
C ILE A 314 6.64 0.77 -5.29
N SER A 315 7.23 -0.43 -5.28
CA SER A 315 6.49 -1.69 -5.22
C SER A 315 5.69 -1.81 -3.90
N GLY A 316 6.31 -1.48 -2.76
CA GLY A 316 5.64 -1.45 -1.45
C GLY A 316 4.47 -0.46 -1.41
N SER A 317 4.58 0.67 -2.11
CA SER A 317 3.49 1.65 -2.24
C SER A 317 2.30 1.07 -3.02
N TYR A 318 2.54 0.25 -4.06
CA TYR A 318 1.46 -0.45 -4.76
C TYR A 318 0.76 -1.46 -3.84
N THR A 319 1.53 -2.27 -3.11
CA THR A 319 1.00 -3.24 -2.14
C THR A 319 0.15 -2.52 -1.10
N LEU A 320 0.63 -1.41 -0.54
CA LEU A 320 -0.11 -0.63 0.45
C LEU A 320 -1.43 -0.08 -0.11
N ILE A 321 -1.47 0.43 -1.35
CA ILE A 321 -2.71 0.89 -1.98
C ILE A 321 -3.68 -0.27 -2.23
N ILE A 322 -3.18 -1.44 -2.62
CA ILE A 322 -4.01 -2.64 -2.81
C ILE A 322 -4.61 -3.10 -1.48
N GLU A 323 -3.83 -3.09 -0.39
CA GLU A 323 -4.34 -3.36 0.95
C GLU A 323 -5.37 -2.31 1.39
N ALA A 324 -5.12 -1.02 1.11
CA ALA A 324 -6.06 0.04 1.39
C ALA A 324 -7.37 -0.12 0.61
N MET A 325 -7.31 -0.57 -0.66
CA MET A 325 -8.50 -0.90 -1.44
C MET A 325 -9.28 -2.06 -0.84
N ARG A 326 -8.60 -3.13 -0.39
CA ARG A 326 -9.25 -4.28 0.28
C ARG A 326 -9.95 -3.87 1.56
N LEU A 327 -9.39 -2.92 2.29
CA LEU A 327 -9.96 -2.36 3.52
C LEU A 327 -10.97 -1.21 3.28
N ASN A 328 -11.32 -0.92 2.02
CA ASN A 328 -12.18 0.20 1.62
C ASN A 328 -11.67 1.58 2.10
N PHE A 329 -10.36 1.73 2.31
CA PHE A 329 -9.69 2.98 2.66
C PHE A 329 -9.25 3.80 1.44
N TRP A 330 -9.27 3.20 0.25
CA TRP A 330 -8.87 3.85 -1.00
C TRP A 330 -9.87 3.57 -2.13
N PRO A 331 -10.08 4.50 -3.09
CA PRO A 331 -10.89 4.25 -4.28
C PRO A 331 -10.37 3.05 -5.09
N LYS A 332 -11.29 2.31 -5.73
CA LYS A 332 -10.91 1.19 -6.60
C LYS A 332 -10.15 1.72 -7.84
N VAL A 333 -8.85 1.49 -7.89
CA VAL A 333 -8.00 1.84 -9.04
C VAL A 333 -7.66 0.60 -9.87
N LYS A 334 -7.25 0.79 -11.13
CA LYS A 334 -6.82 -0.29 -12.01
C LYS A 334 -5.51 -0.88 -11.50
N VAL A 335 -5.49 -2.19 -11.26
CA VAL A 335 -4.30 -2.96 -10.86
C VAL A 335 -3.98 -3.95 -11.98
N LEU A 336 -2.75 -3.93 -12.46
CA LEU A 336 -2.23 -4.86 -13.45
C LEU A 336 -1.21 -5.78 -12.78
N TYR A 337 -1.12 -7.03 -13.21
CA TYR A 337 -0.14 -8.00 -12.71
C TYR A 337 0.75 -8.47 -13.87
N PRO A 338 1.90 -7.83 -14.11
CA PRO A 338 2.76 -8.15 -15.26
C PRO A 338 3.38 -9.56 -15.23
N THR A 339 3.45 -10.21 -14.07
CA THR A 339 4.08 -11.54 -13.89
C THR A 339 3.25 -12.44 -12.99
N ASP A 340 3.54 -13.73 -12.87
CA ASP A 340 2.78 -14.71 -12.07
C ASP A 340 2.89 -14.56 -10.54
N LEU A 341 3.76 -13.68 -10.06
CA LEU A 341 4.03 -13.50 -8.63
C LEU A 341 3.12 -12.42 -8.03
N ARG A 342 2.46 -12.73 -6.90
CA ARG A 342 1.53 -11.83 -6.17
C ARG A 342 2.17 -10.48 -5.81
N GLY A 343 3.48 -10.44 -5.61
CA GLY A 343 4.25 -9.25 -5.21
C GLY A 343 4.66 -8.29 -6.33
N GLN A 344 4.28 -8.54 -7.58
CA GLN A 344 4.58 -7.64 -8.70
C GLN A 344 3.28 -7.04 -9.24
N ALA A 345 2.60 -6.26 -8.41
CA ALA A 345 1.48 -5.47 -8.85
C ALA A 345 1.98 -4.17 -9.49
N TYR A 346 1.32 -3.72 -10.55
CA TYR A 346 1.55 -2.43 -11.19
C TYR A 346 0.27 -1.60 -11.13
N VAL A 347 0.34 -0.43 -10.50
CA VAL A 347 -0.78 0.52 -10.39
C VAL A 347 -0.43 1.78 -11.20
N PRO A 348 -0.91 1.91 -12.45
CA PRO A 348 -0.46 2.97 -13.36
C PRO A 348 -0.72 4.38 -12.83
N SER A 349 -1.88 4.62 -12.22
CA SER A 349 -2.25 5.92 -11.66
C SER A 349 -1.32 6.33 -10.51
N LEU A 350 -1.02 5.39 -9.61
CA LEU A 350 -0.09 5.63 -8.51
C LEU A 350 1.34 5.83 -9.01
N ASN A 351 1.79 5.04 -9.99
CA ASN A 351 3.12 5.17 -10.57
C ASN A 351 3.41 6.59 -11.05
N TRP A 352 2.51 7.16 -11.86
CA TRP A 352 2.70 8.49 -12.41
C TRP A 352 2.50 9.60 -11.35
N LEU A 353 1.64 9.36 -10.36
CA LEU A 353 1.49 10.28 -9.22
C LEU A 353 2.77 10.35 -8.38
N LEU A 354 3.34 9.19 -8.03
CA LEU A 354 4.62 9.09 -7.33
C LEU A 354 5.75 9.72 -8.15
N CYS A 355 5.81 9.46 -9.46
CA CYS A 355 6.78 10.07 -10.36
C CYS A 355 6.69 11.60 -10.35
N ALA A 356 5.48 12.16 -10.50
CA ALA A 356 5.26 13.60 -10.46
C ALA A 356 5.67 14.21 -9.12
N GLY A 357 5.35 13.53 -8.02
CA GLY A 357 5.78 13.91 -6.67
C GLY A 357 7.31 13.93 -6.54
N CYS A 358 7.99 12.85 -6.97
CA CYS A 358 9.45 12.75 -6.92
C CYS A 358 10.13 13.87 -7.72
N VAL A 359 9.65 14.12 -8.95
CA VAL A 359 10.14 15.22 -9.80
C VAL A 359 9.91 16.57 -9.11
N GLY A 360 8.73 16.79 -8.51
CA GLY A 360 8.42 18.01 -7.77
C GLY A 360 9.37 18.25 -6.59
N VAL A 361 9.67 17.20 -5.81
CA VAL A 361 10.63 17.26 -4.68
C VAL A 361 12.03 17.63 -5.17
N VAL A 362 12.53 16.97 -6.24
CA VAL A 362 13.84 17.27 -6.82
C VAL A 362 13.94 18.72 -7.31
N LEU A 363 12.91 19.21 -8.01
CA LEU A 363 12.90 20.58 -8.54
C LEU A 363 12.79 21.64 -7.43
N HIS A 364 12.09 21.33 -6.35
CA HIS A 364 11.94 22.22 -5.20
C HIS A 364 13.23 22.34 -4.37
N PHE A 365 13.80 21.20 -3.94
CA PHE A 365 14.92 21.19 -2.99
C PHE A 365 16.30 21.21 -3.65
N ARG A 366 16.43 20.68 -4.87
CA ARG A 366 17.64 20.61 -5.73
C ARG A 366 18.83 19.82 -5.17
N GLU A 367 19.09 19.90 -3.87
CA GLU A 367 20.21 19.25 -3.17
C GLU A 367 19.67 18.31 -2.09
N SER A 368 20.40 17.22 -1.83
CA SER A 368 19.99 16.20 -0.87
C SER A 368 19.94 16.74 0.57
N SER A 369 20.85 17.65 0.95
CA SER A 369 20.88 18.26 2.29
C SER A 369 19.57 19.02 2.60
N ASN A 370 19.04 19.73 1.61
CA ASN A 370 17.76 20.43 1.75
C ASN A 370 16.57 19.45 1.88
N MET A 371 16.68 18.24 1.33
CA MET A 371 15.64 17.20 1.42
C MET A 371 15.67 16.46 2.78
N GLU A 372 16.81 16.43 3.48
CA GLU A 372 16.94 15.76 4.78
C GLU A 372 15.94 16.29 5.81
N ALA A 373 15.69 17.61 5.79
CA ALA A 373 14.70 18.26 6.64
C ALA A 373 13.27 17.77 6.38
N ALA A 374 12.92 17.46 5.13
CA ALA A 374 11.61 16.97 4.74
C ALA A 374 11.38 15.51 5.13
N TYR A 375 12.42 14.67 5.00
CA TYR A 375 12.32 13.22 5.02
C TYR A 375 11.96 12.64 6.40
N GLY A 376 12.64 13.06 7.48
CA GLY A 376 12.51 12.40 8.79
C GLY A 376 11.12 12.53 9.46
N LEU A 377 10.33 13.53 9.11
CA LEU A 377 9.11 13.87 9.85
C LEU A 377 7.93 12.93 9.56
N ALA A 378 7.67 12.58 8.29
CA ALA A 378 6.56 11.69 7.92
C ALA A 378 6.78 10.26 8.44
N ILE A 379 7.98 9.70 8.25
CA ILE A 379 8.31 8.35 8.72
C ILE A 379 8.12 8.23 10.23
N THR A 380 8.50 9.25 11.00
CA THR A 380 8.33 9.21 12.46
C THR A 380 6.87 9.05 12.86
N PHE A 381 5.93 9.67 12.15
CA PHE A 381 4.49 9.44 12.36
C PHE A 381 4.09 8.00 12.05
N THR A 382 4.56 7.43 10.93
CA THR A 382 4.32 6.03 10.57
C THR A 382 4.81 5.08 11.66
N MET A 383 6.02 5.30 12.18
CA MET A 383 6.61 4.49 13.24
C MET A 383 5.79 4.55 14.52
N LEU A 384 5.35 5.75 14.92
CA LEU A 384 4.54 5.95 16.12
C LEU A 384 3.17 5.30 16.01
N MET A 385 2.50 5.42 14.85
CA MET A 385 1.24 4.72 14.60
C MET A 385 1.42 3.19 14.61
N THR A 386 2.54 2.69 14.08
CA THR A 386 2.88 1.27 14.14
C THR A 386 3.09 0.81 15.58
N THR A 387 3.76 1.60 16.43
CA THR A 387 3.94 1.33 17.86
C THR A 387 2.58 1.20 18.57
N VAL A 388 1.63 2.09 18.27
CA VAL A 388 0.25 2.01 18.80
C VAL A 388 -0.43 0.71 18.36
N LEU A 389 -0.38 0.36 17.08
CA LEU A 389 -1.00 -0.88 16.56
C LEU A 389 -0.34 -2.14 17.12
N LEU A 390 0.98 -2.15 17.30
CA LEU A 390 1.70 -3.27 17.93
C LEU A 390 1.27 -3.47 19.38
N ALA A 391 0.97 -2.41 20.12
CA ALA A 391 0.43 -2.55 21.48
C ALA A 391 -0.93 -3.26 21.49
N TYR A 392 -1.83 -2.96 20.54
CA TYR A 392 -3.09 -3.69 20.36
C TYR A 392 -2.86 -5.15 19.96
N PHE A 393 -1.86 -5.42 19.11
CA PHE A 393 -1.48 -6.79 18.77
C PHE A 393 -0.97 -7.59 19.96
N LEU A 394 -0.13 -7.00 20.82
CA LEU A 394 0.33 -7.67 22.04
C LEU A 394 -0.82 -7.89 23.03
N HIS A 395 -1.78 -6.98 23.08
CA HIS A 395 -3.01 -7.16 23.85
C HIS A 395 -3.83 -8.36 23.33
N LEU A 396 -4.00 -8.49 22.00
CA LEU A 396 -4.65 -9.64 21.37
C LEU A 396 -3.93 -10.97 21.72
N ARG A 397 -2.59 -10.94 21.79
CA ARG A 397 -1.75 -12.09 22.20
C ARG A 397 -1.73 -12.34 23.72
N ARG A 398 -2.52 -11.62 24.51
CA ARG A 398 -2.61 -11.73 25.99
C ARG A 398 -1.27 -11.54 26.69
N VAL A 399 -0.39 -10.71 26.13
CA VAL A 399 0.85 -10.31 26.81
C VAL A 399 0.49 -9.45 28.02
N SER A 400 1.27 -9.55 29.11
CA SER A 400 0.96 -8.83 30.34
C SER A 400 0.96 -7.31 30.11
N PRO A 401 0.07 -6.56 30.78
CA PRO A 401 -0.04 -5.11 30.62
C PRO A 401 1.25 -4.37 30.99
N VAL A 402 2.07 -4.95 31.87
CA VAL A 402 3.39 -4.41 32.25
C VAL A 402 4.34 -4.37 31.05
N TRP A 403 4.43 -5.46 30.28
CA TRP A 403 5.29 -5.50 29.10
C TRP A 403 4.79 -4.58 27.98
N ILE A 404 3.47 -4.46 27.83
CA ILE A 404 2.86 -3.50 26.88
C ILE A 404 3.19 -2.06 27.33
N GLY A 405 3.03 -1.75 28.61
CA GLY A 405 3.38 -0.45 29.17
C GLY A 405 4.86 -0.11 29.00
N LEU A 406 5.76 -1.06 29.22
CA LEU A 406 7.20 -0.89 29.01
C LEU A 406 7.55 -0.64 27.54
N LEU A 407 6.93 -1.39 26.62
CA LEU A 407 7.09 -1.20 25.18
C LEU A 407 6.65 0.21 24.78
N LEU A 408 5.44 0.60 25.20
CA LEU A 408 4.89 1.92 24.91
C LEU A 408 5.79 3.01 25.46
N LEU A 409 6.19 2.93 26.73
CA LEU A 409 7.09 3.91 27.34
C LEU A 409 8.40 4.05 26.56
N THR A 410 9.04 2.93 26.23
CA THR A 410 10.34 2.93 25.54
C THR A 410 10.24 3.58 24.15
N TYR A 411 9.29 3.14 23.32
CA TYR A 411 9.19 3.63 21.94
C TYR A 411 8.55 5.01 21.86
N PHE A 412 7.58 5.36 22.71
CA PHE A 412 7.10 6.75 22.78
C PHE A 412 8.19 7.71 23.22
N THR A 413 9.10 7.32 24.13
CA THR A 413 10.25 8.17 24.49
C THR A 413 11.23 8.31 23.33
N VAL A 414 11.62 7.21 22.68
CA VAL A 414 12.60 7.22 21.57
C VAL A 414 12.04 7.93 20.33
N GLU A 415 10.89 7.49 19.83
CA GLU A 415 10.24 8.06 18.64
C GLU A 415 9.73 9.46 18.91
N GLY A 416 9.23 9.74 20.12
CA GLY A 416 8.85 11.09 20.54
C GLY A 416 10.05 12.04 20.55
N SER A 417 11.22 11.58 20.99
CA SER A 417 12.45 12.39 20.94
C SER A 417 12.86 12.69 19.49
N PHE A 418 12.78 11.70 18.59
CA PHE A 418 13.02 11.91 17.16
C PHE A 418 12.00 12.86 16.53
N LEU A 419 10.71 12.74 16.90
CA LEU A 419 9.66 13.62 16.41
C LEU A 419 9.93 15.07 16.80
N ILE A 420 10.23 15.31 18.09
CA ILE A 420 10.53 16.65 18.60
C ILE A 420 11.78 17.21 17.91
N ALA A 421 12.83 16.40 17.73
CA ALA A 421 14.04 16.84 17.05
C ALA A 421 13.79 17.20 15.57
N ASN A 422 13.00 16.39 14.85
CA ASN A 422 12.64 16.65 13.46
C ASN A 422 11.68 17.85 13.29
N LEU A 423 10.84 18.15 14.28
CA LEU A 423 9.96 19.33 14.25
C LEU A 423 10.73 20.65 14.18
N ARG A 424 11.98 20.69 14.65
CA ARG A 424 12.84 21.88 14.48
C ARG A 424 13.14 22.17 13.01
N LYS A 425 13.24 21.13 12.17
CA LYS A 425 13.47 21.24 10.72
C LYS A 425 12.19 21.51 9.93
N PHE A 426 11.05 21.71 10.61
CA PHE A 426 9.77 22.01 9.96
C PHE A 426 9.82 23.23 9.04
N PRO A 427 10.42 24.39 9.43
CA PRO A 427 10.53 25.56 8.57
C PRO A 427 11.49 25.38 7.39
N GLU A 428 12.48 24.49 7.53
CA GLU A 428 13.56 24.26 6.56
C GLU A 428 13.14 23.29 5.43
N GLY A 429 12.00 22.62 5.56
CA GLY A 429 11.50 21.69 4.55
C GLY A 429 10.58 20.59 5.09
N GLY A 430 10.58 20.35 6.42
CA GLY A 430 9.73 19.35 7.09
C GLY A 430 8.24 19.47 6.79
N TYR A 431 7.75 20.70 6.53
CA TYR A 431 6.35 20.93 6.19
C TYR A 431 5.89 20.20 4.92
N VAL A 432 6.79 19.91 3.96
CA VAL A 432 6.45 19.28 2.68
C VAL A 432 5.93 17.85 2.90
N SER A 433 6.61 17.05 3.71
CA SER A 433 6.23 15.67 3.99
C SER A 433 4.93 15.57 4.80
N VAL A 434 4.72 16.51 5.74
CA VAL A 434 3.46 16.63 6.49
C VAL A 434 2.32 17.05 5.58
N LEU A 435 2.53 18.03 4.70
CA LEU A 435 1.51 18.46 3.74
C LEU A 435 1.09 17.30 2.83
N MET A 436 2.04 16.54 2.29
CA MET A 436 1.78 15.35 1.48
C MET A 436 1.02 14.28 2.25
N SER A 437 1.44 14.00 3.49
CA SER A 437 0.74 13.06 4.39
C SER A 437 -0.69 13.50 4.66
N LEU A 438 -0.92 14.80 4.90
CA LEU A 438 -2.25 15.37 5.13
C LEU A 438 -3.14 15.30 3.89
N VAL A 439 -2.60 15.53 2.70
CA VAL A 439 -3.34 15.40 1.43
C VAL A 439 -3.77 13.95 1.23
N LEU A 440 -2.84 12.98 1.40
CA LEU A 440 -3.15 11.55 1.28
C LEU A 440 -4.14 11.07 2.34
N LEU A 441 -3.98 11.54 3.59
CA LEU A 441 -4.93 11.29 4.66
C LEU A 441 -6.31 11.86 4.35
N ALA A 442 -6.38 13.08 3.80
CA ALA A 442 -7.64 13.70 3.40
C ALA A 442 -8.34 12.90 2.31
N VAL A 443 -7.59 12.32 1.35
CA VAL A 443 -8.13 11.38 0.35
C VAL A 443 -8.75 10.16 1.03
N MET A 444 -8.00 9.48 1.91
CA MET A 444 -8.48 8.28 2.62
C MET A 444 -9.71 8.59 3.50
N VAL A 445 -9.67 9.66 4.29
CA VAL A 445 -10.78 10.08 5.16
C VAL A 445 -12.01 10.45 4.32
N SER A 446 -11.83 11.21 3.25
CA SER A 446 -12.95 11.58 2.36
C SER A 446 -13.60 10.34 1.72
N TRP A 447 -12.78 9.36 1.32
CA TRP A 447 -13.27 8.11 0.77
C TRP A 447 -14.02 7.27 1.81
N ILE A 448 -13.42 7.03 2.98
CA ILE A 448 -14.03 6.25 4.07
C ILE A 448 -15.35 6.85 4.51
N GLN A 449 -15.39 8.17 4.71
CA GLN A 449 -16.60 8.86 5.14
C GLN A 449 -17.64 8.90 4.02
N GLY A 450 -17.21 9.04 2.76
CA GLY A 450 -18.10 8.97 1.60
C GLY A 450 -18.73 7.59 1.42
N GLN A 451 -17.96 6.53 1.68
CA GLN A 451 -18.45 5.16 1.61
C GLN A 451 -19.41 4.84 2.77
N ARG A 452 -19.06 5.19 4.01
CA ARG A 452 -19.97 5.06 5.17
C ARG A 452 -21.27 5.83 4.97
N LEU A 453 -21.19 7.01 4.37
CA LEU A 453 -22.37 7.81 4.02
C LEU A 453 -23.25 7.07 3.00
N ARG A 454 -22.66 6.48 1.95
CA ARG A 454 -23.40 5.69 0.95
C ARG A 454 -24.02 4.43 1.55
N GLU A 455 -23.25 3.67 2.30
CA GLU A 455 -23.72 2.45 2.98
C GLU A 455 -24.87 2.73 3.93
N GLY A 456 -24.80 3.84 4.68
CA GLY A 456 -25.90 4.27 5.55
C GLY A 456 -27.23 4.58 4.82
N PHE A 457 -27.19 4.78 3.51
CA PHE A 457 -28.39 4.99 2.68
C PHE A 457 -28.82 3.76 1.89
N ILE A 458 -27.97 2.72 1.78
CA ILE A 458 -28.37 1.47 1.13
C ILE A 458 -29.32 0.74 2.07
N LYS A 459 -30.58 0.60 1.64
CA LYS A 459 -31.59 -0.18 2.35
C LYS A 459 -31.73 -1.53 1.67
N TYR A 460 -31.52 -2.59 2.44
CA TYR A 460 -31.85 -3.95 2.05
C TYR A 460 -33.30 -4.24 2.43
N VAL A 461 -34.01 -4.95 1.56
CA VAL A 461 -35.38 -5.40 1.80
C VAL A 461 -35.44 -6.92 1.63
N PRO A 462 -36.30 -7.63 2.39
CA PRO A 462 -36.49 -9.06 2.22
C PRO A 462 -36.92 -9.37 0.80
N LEU A 463 -36.19 -10.25 0.12
CA LEU A 463 -36.48 -10.63 -1.26
C LEU A 463 -37.82 -11.38 -1.37
N ALA A 464 -38.18 -12.14 -0.33
CA ALA A 464 -39.43 -12.90 -0.25
C ALA A 464 -40.69 -12.04 -0.52
N ASP A 465 -40.71 -10.80 -0.05
CA ASP A 465 -41.85 -9.87 -0.22
C ASP A 465 -42.07 -9.49 -1.70
N TRP A 466 -41.02 -9.58 -2.53
CA TRP A 466 -41.03 -9.16 -3.93
C TRP A 466 -41.15 -10.33 -4.92
N LEU A 467 -40.97 -11.58 -4.46
CA LEU A 467 -41.07 -12.77 -5.31
C LEU A 467 -42.44 -12.89 -6.01
N PRO A 468 -43.59 -12.70 -5.32
CA PRO A 468 -44.90 -12.77 -5.98
C PRO A 468 -45.08 -11.70 -7.06
N LEU A 469 -44.64 -10.47 -6.77
CA LEU A 469 -44.73 -9.33 -7.68
C LEU A 469 -43.88 -9.54 -8.94
N LEU A 470 -42.68 -10.14 -8.81
CA LEU A 470 -41.83 -10.47 -9.96
C LEU A 470 -42.49 -11.50 -10.89
N LYS A 471 -43.14 -12.50 -10.30
CA LYS A 471 -43.86 -13.56 -11.04
C LYS A 471 -45.11 -13.05 -11.75
N GLU A 472 -45.83 -12.11 -11.14
CA GLU A 472 -46.95 -11.44 -11.80
C GLU A 472 -46.43 -10.55 -12.94
N LEU A 473 -45.38 -9.76 -12.70
CA LEU A 473 -44.80 -8.87 -13.70
C LEU A 473 -44.23 -9.61 -14.92
N SER A 474 -43.60 -10.79 -14.76
CA SER A 474 -43.10 -11.57 -15.90
C SER A 474 -44.22 -12.01 -16.86
N ARG A 475 -45.42 -12.24 -16.31
CA ARG A 475 -46.61 -12.72 -17.05
C ARG A 475 -47.54 -11.61 -17.52
N ASP A 476 -47.35 -10.38 -17.04
CA ASP A 476 -48.22 -9.26 -17.36
C ASP A 476 -47.97 -8.73 -18.78
N GLU A 477 -48.83 -9.14 -19.72
CA GLU A 477 -48.77 -8.69 -21.11
C GLU A 477 -49.13 -7.22 -21.32
N SER A 478 -49.72 -6.54 -20.32
CA SER A 478 -50.01 -5.12 -20.40
C SER A 478 -48.74 -4.25 -20.30
N VAL A 479 -47.67 -4.79 -19.71
CA VAL A 479 -46.37 -4.13 -19.61
C VAL A 479 -45.51 -4.51 -20.82
N PRO A 480 -44.96 -3.53 -21.57
CA PRO A 480 -44.04 -3.80 -22.66
C PRO A 480 -42.82 -4.59 -22.17
N LYS A 481 -42.45 -5.64 -22.91
CA LYS A 481 -41.29 -6.47 -22.58
C LYS A 481 -40.02 -5.65 -22.71
N PHE A 482 -39.24 -5.57 -21.63
CA PHE A 482 -37.99 -4.83 -21.59
C PHE A 482 -36.81 -5.67 -22.11
N ALA A 483 -36.75 -6.94 -21.73
CA ALA A 483 -35.76 -7.91 -22.22
C ALA A 483 -36.27 -9.35 -22.01
N THR A 484 -35.74 -10.32 -22.72
CA THR A 484 -35.95 -11.75 -22.39
C THR A 484 -35.22 -12.12 -21.11
N HIS A 485 -33.94 -11.74 -21.01
CA HIS A 485 -33.10 -11.99 -19.84
C HIS A 485 -32.61 -10.68 -19.25
N LEU A 486 -33.07 -10.34 -18.04
CA LEU A 486 -32.72 -9.09 -17.36
C LEU A 486 -31.75 -9.34 -16.22
N VAL A 487 -30.57 -8.72 -16.29
CA VAL A 487 -29.46 -8.99 -15.36
C VAL A 487 -29.18 -7.78 -14.48
N TYR A 488 -29.21 -8.00 -13.16
CA TYR A 488 -28.82 -7.01 -12.16
C TYR A 488 -27.60 -7.48 -11.37
N LEU A 489 -26.76 -6.53 -10.98
CA LEU A 489 -25.67 -6.75 -10.02
C LEU A 489 -26.17 -6.41 -8.62
N THR A 490 -25.92 -7.30 -7.66
CA THR A 490 -26.24 -7.10 -6.24
C THR A 490 -24.98 -7.15 -5.38
N ASP A 491 -24.89 -6.22 -4.43
CA ASP A 491 -23.89 -6.21 -3.36
C ASP A 491 -24.39 -6.91 -2.09
N SER A 492 -25.61 -7.48 -2.10
CA SER A 492 -26.18 -8.19 -0.95
C SER A 492 -25.42 -9.50 -0.70
N MET A 493 -24.75 -9.61 0.45
CA MET A 493 -24.11 -10.85 0.90
C MET A 493 -25.13 -11.91 1.35
N ASP A 494 -26.34 -11.49 1.76
CA ASP A 494 -27.40 -12.38 2.21
C ASP A 494 -28.33 -12.71 1.03
N PRO A 495 -28.47 -14.00 0.63
CA PRO A 495 -29.37 -14.42 -0.43
C PRO A 495 -30.84 -14.04 -0.20
N SER A 496 -31.25 -13.90 1.06
CA SER A 496 -32.62 -13.54 1.44
C SER A 496 -32.93 -12.04 1.28
N GLN A 497 -31.93 -11.22 1.00
CA GLN A 497 -32.03 -9.77 0.90
C GLN A 497 -31.68 -9.27 -0.50
N ILE A 498 -32.34 -8.19 -0.91
CA ILE A 498 -32.04 -7.45 -2.14
C ILE A 498 -32.00 -5.95 -1.86
N GLU A 499 -31.17 -5.21 -2.58
CA GLU A 499 -31.16 -3.75 -2.46
C GLU A 499 -32.47 -3.16 -2.94
N ARG A 500 -33.04 -2.25 -2.15
CA ARG A 500 -34.24 -1.48 -2.52
C ARG A 500 -34.08 -0.73 -3.84
N GLY A 501 -32.86 -0.40 -4.24
CA GLY A 501 -32.59 0.20 -5.55
C GLY A 501 -32.98 -0.71 -6.71
N ILE A 502 -32.76 -2.02 -6.60
CA ILE A 502 -33.14 -3.00 -7.63
C ILE A 502 -34.65 -3.11 -7.71
N THR A 503 -35.35 -3.24 -6.58
CA THR A 503 -36.81 -3.30 -6.57
C THR A 503 -37.44 -2.00 -7.07
N HIS A 504 -36.90 -0.84 -6.70
CA HIS A 504 -37.33 0.45 -7.24
C HIS A 504 -37.10 0.55 -8.77
N SER A 505 -35.99 0.02 -9.29
CA SER A 505 -35.74 -0.04 -10.73
C SER A 505 -36.79 -0.88 -11.46
N ILE A 506 -37.10 -2.06 -10.92
CA ILE A 506 -37.99 -3.02 -11.56
C ILE A 506 -39.44 -2.55 -11.52
N PHE A 507 -39.90 -1.97 -10.40
CA PHE A 507 -41.33 -1.70 -10.15
C PHE A 507 -41.73 -0.22 -10.17
N GLN A 508 -40.87 0.72 -9.74
CA GLN A 508 -41.28 2.10 -9.42
C GLN A 508 -40.89 3.16 -10.46
N LYS A 509 -40.01 2.85 -11.41
CA LYS A 509 -39.78 3.69 -12.61
C LYS A 509 -40.76 3.28 -13.71
N SER A 510 -40.26 2.95 -14.90
CA SER A 510 -40.98 2.16 -15.88
C SER A 510 -40.87 0.69 -15.47
N PRO A 511 -42.00 -0.02 -15.23
CA PRO A 511 -41.97 -1.44 -14.91
C PRO A 511 -41.16 -2.22 -15.94
N LYS A 512 -40.17 -3.01 -15.49
CA LYS A 512 -39.25 -3.74 -16.37
C LYS A 512 -39.62 -5.20 -16.43
N ARG A 513 -40.60 -5.53 -17.27
CA ARG A 513 -40.97 -6.91 -17.52
C ARG A 513 -39.85 -7.65 -18.25
N ALA A 514 -39.45 -8.79 -17.70
CA ALA A 514 -38.59 -9.76 -18.35
C ALA A 514 -39.11 -11.19 -18.13
N ASP A 515 -38.68 -12.12 -18.99
CA ASP A 515 -39.04 -13.53 -18.86
C ASP A 515 -38.26 -14.20 -17.73
N VAL A 516 -36.97 -13.87 -17.61
CA VAL A 516 -36.09 -14.37 -16.55
C VAL A 516 -35.25 -13.22 -15.99
N TYR A 517 -35.24 -13.10 -14.67
CA TYR A 517 -34.42 -12.16 -13.93
C TYR A 517 -33.18 -12.87 -13.36
N TYR A 518 -32.02 -12.22 -13.47
CA TYR A 518 -30.76 -12.71 -12.93
C TYR A 518 -30.20 -11.72 -11.90
N LEU A 519 -29.85 -12.23 -10.72
CA LEU A 519 -29.12 -11.49 -9.68
C LEU A 519 -27.69 -12.02 -9.61
N ILE A 520 -26.72 -11.21 -10.01
CA ILE A 520 -25.30 -11.57 -9.99
C ILE A 520 -24.63 -10.94 -8.78
N HIS A 521 -24.03 -11.78 -7.94
CA HIS A 521 -23.14 -11.37 -6.87
C HIS A 521 -21.71 -11.81 -7.18
N VAL A 522 -20.72 -10.97 -6.88
CA VAL A 522 -19.29 -11.27 -7.13
C VAL A 522 -18.53 -11.19 -5.82
N VAL A 523 -18.00 -12.33 -5.39
CA VAL A 523 -17.13 -12.47 -4.23
C VAL A 523 -15.70 -12.65 -4.73
N THR A 524 -14.80 -11.78 -4.29
CA THR A 524 -13.37 -11.93 -4.56
C THR A 524 -12.76 -12.89 -3.52
N THR A 525 -12.16 -13.99 -3.99
CA THR A 525 -11.50 -14.98 -3.13
C THR A 525 -10.02 -14.63 -2.90
N ASP A 526 -9.43 -15.24 -1.86
CA ASP A 526 -8.01 -15.05 -1.53
C ASP A 526 -7.04 -15.80 -2.47
N GLU A 527 -7.54 -16.80 -3.18
CA GLU A 527 -6.80 -17.59 -4.15
C GLU A 527 -6.73 -16.87 -5.51
N PRO A 528 -5.59 -16.90 -6.23
CA PRO A 528 -5.35 -16.01 -7.39
C PRO A 528 -6.23 -16.32 -8.62
N TYR A 529 -6.49 -17.60 -8.88
CA TYR A 529 -7.11 -18.07 -10.11
C TYR A 529 -8.42 -18.83 -9.88
N THR A 530 -9.02 -18.73 -8.69
CA THR A 530 -10.33 -19.34 -8.43
C THR A 530 -11.34 -18.84 -9.44
N ARG A 531 -12.07 -19.77 -10.05
CA ARG A 531 -13.12 -19.50 -11.04
C ARG A 531 -14.27 -20.43 -10.75
N THR A 532 -14.85 -20.30 -9.57
CA THR A 532 -16.00 -21.10 -9.16
C THR A 532 -17.25 -20.23 -9.17
N TYR A 533 -18.39 -20.86 -9.41
CA TYR A 533 -19.67 -20.20 -9.32
C TYR A 533 -20.66 -21.09 -8.58
N HIS A 534 -21.64 -20.46 -7.95
CA HIS A 534 -22.76 -21.13 -7.32
C HIS A 534 -24.06 -20.52 -7.88
N VAL A 535 -25.01 -21.37 -8.25
CA VAL A 535 -26.31 -20.94 -8.76
C VAL A 535 -27.40 -21.37 -7.79
N GLU A 536 -28.30 -20.45 -7.48
CA GLU A 536 -29.48 -20.68 -6.67
C GLU A 536 -30.73 -20.23 -7.44
N THR A 537 -31.61 -21.16 -7.75
CA THR A 537 -32.89 -20.87 -8.41
C THR A 537 -33.92 -20.49 -7.35
N LEU A 538 -34.23 -19.20 -7.27
CA LEU A 538 -35.14 -18.65 -6.25
C LEU A 538 -36.60 -18.73 -6.67
N LEU A 539 -36.88 -18.56 -7.98
CA LEU A 539 -38.18 -18.86 -8.59
C LEU A 539 -37.95 -19.67 -9.85
N PRO A 540 -38.54 -20.88 -9.97
CA PRO A 540 -38.48 -21.66 -11.20
C PRO A 540 -38.96 -20.82 -12.38
N ASP A 541 -38.19 -20.81 -13.47
CA ASP A 541 -38.46 -20.12 -14.74
C ASP A 541 -38.56 -18.57 -14.69
N ASP A 542 -38.40 -17.94 -13.52
CA ASP A 542 -38.57 -16.49 -13.34
C ASP A 542 -37.33 -15.81 -12.70
N LEU A 543 -36.66 -16.38 -11.69
CA LEU A 543 -35.58 -15.70 -10.96
C LEU A 543 -34.43 -16.64 -10.57
N VAL A 544 -33.22 -16.26 -10.97
CA VAL A 544 -31.98 -17.02 -10.72
C VAL A 544 -30.93 -16.11 -10.10
N ARG A 545 -30.29 -16.59 -9.03
CA ARG A 545 -29.16 -15.91 -8.38
C ARG A 545 -27.87 -16.65 -8.71
N ILE A 546 -26.87 -15.92 -9.16
CA ILE A 546 -25.55 -16.46 -9.52
C ILE A 546 -24.51 -15.75 -8.66
N GLU A 547 -23.72 -16.53 -7.93
CA GLU A 547 -22.62 -16.06 -7.12
C GLU A 547 -21.30 -16.49 -7.75
N PHE A 548 -20.49 -15.53 -8.19
CA PHE A 548 -19.16 -15.79 -8.72
C PHE A 548 -18.12 -15.67 -7.62
N HIS A 549 -17.30 -16.69 -7.45
CA HIS A 549 -16.14 -16.71 -6.56
C HIS A 549 -14.90 -16.61 -7.43
N LEU A 550 -14.43 -15.37 -7.58
CA LEU A 550 -13.34 -15.04 -8.50
C LEU A 550 -12.07 -14.72 -7.74
N GLY A 551 -10.97 -15.34 -8.16
CA GLY A 551 -9.65 -15.01 -7.66
C GLY A 551 -9.22 -13.61 -8.07
N PHE A 552 -8.38 -12.97 -7.26
CA PHE A 552 -7.98 -11.56 -7.45
C PHE A 552 -7.21 -11.25 -8.76
N ARG A 553 -6.77 -12.27 -9.53
CA ARG A 553 -6.18 -12.10 -10.87
C ARG A 553 -7.14 -12.39 -12.01
N VAL A 554 -8.29 -12.96 -11.72
CA VAL A 554 -9.28 -13.25 -12.75
C VAL A 554 -9.86 -11.91 -13.17
N ASP A 555 -9.69 -11.56 -14.44
CA ASP A 555 -10.38 -10.40 -14.99
C ASP A 555 -11.88 -10.58 -14.75
N HIS A 556 -12.53 -9.54 -14.26
CA HIS A 556 -13.95 -9.54 -13.96
C HIS A 556 -14.76 -9.41 -15.26
N ALA A 557 -14.47 -10.25 -16.26
CA ALA A 557 -15.22 -10.38 -17.50
C ALA A 557 -16.57 -11.07 -17.23
N ILE A 558 -17.40 -10.45 -16.37
CA ILE A 558 -18.63 -11.02 -15.84
C ILE A 558 -19.59 -11.35 -16.98
N ASN A 559 -19.65 -10.54 -18.04
CA ASN A 559 -20.46 -10.84 -19.22
C ASN A 559 -20.11 -12.20 -19.84
N TYR A 560 -18.81 -12.47 -20.04
CA TYR A 560 -18.35 -13.73 -20.63
C TYR A 560 -18.63 -14.92 -19.69
N MET A 561 -18.26 -14.78 -18.42
CA MET A 561 -18.48 -15.83 -17.41
C MET A 561 -19.98 -16.12 -17.20
N PHE A 562 -20.81 -15.09 -17.21
CA PHE A 562 -22.27 -15.22 -17.13
C PHE A 562 -22.83 -16.01 -18.31
N ARG A 563 -22.42 -15.71 -19.55
CA ARG A 563 -22.83 -16.49 -20.73
C ARG A 563 -22.43 -17.97 -20.63
N GLN A 564 -21.26 -18.25 -20.06
CA GLN A 564 -20.82 -19.63 -19.81
C GLN A 564 -21.73 -20.32 -18.79
N VAL A 565 -22.02 -19.68 -17.65
CA VAL A 565 -22.95 -20.21 -16.64
C VAL A 565 -24.32 -20.49 -17.24
N VAL A 566 -24.86 -19.55 -18.01
CA VAL A 566 -26.15 -19.73 -18.69
C VAL A 566 -26.13 -20.92 -19.65
N THR A 567 -25.03 -21.13 -20.39
CA THR A 567 -24.87 -22.30 -21.28
C THR A 567 -24.89 -23.61 -20.49
N ASP A 568 -24.24 -23.65 -19.33
CA ASP A 568 -24.22 -24.82 -18.45
C ASP A 568 -25.61 -25.11 -17.88
N LEU A 569 -26.36 -24.09 -17.48
CA LEU A 569 -27.75 -24.22 -16.99
C LEU A 569 -28.70 -24.77 -18.07
N VAL A 570 -28.54 -24.34 -19.32
CA VAL A 570 -29.32 -24.84 -20.46
C VAL A 570 -28.99 -26.31 -20.74
N LYS A 571 -27.71 -26.66 -20.72
CA LYS A 571 -27.25 -28.05 -20.93
C LYS A 571 -27.79 -29.00 -19.85
N ASN A 572 -27.89 -28.53 -18.62
CA ASN A 572 -28.46 -29.28 -17.49
C ASN A 572 -30.00 -29.28 -17.47
N LYS A 573 -30.66 -28.58 -18.41
CA LYS A 573 -32.12 -28.38 -18.48
C LYS A 573 -32.69 -27.67 -17.24
N GLU A 574 -31.90 -26.80 -16.62
CA GLU A 574 -32.31 -25.98 -15.48
C GLU A 574 -33.01 -24.68 -15.93
N ILE A 575 -32.69 -24.18 -17.12
CA ILE A 575 -33.25 -22.94 -17.69
C ILE A 575 -33.47 -23.10 -19.21
N ASP A 576 -34.54 -22.52 -19.72
CA ASP A 576 -34.77 -22.30 -21.16
C ASP A 576 -34.41 -20.85 -21.55
N ILE A 577 -33.49 -20.70 -22.51
CA ILE A 577 -33.00 -19.42 -23.02
C ILE A 577 -33.54 -19.05 -24.40
N THR A 578 -34.46 -19.87 -24.94
CA THR A 578 -35.09 -19.57 -26.22
C THR A 578 -35.90 -18.29 -26.11
N SER A 579 -35.81 -17.45 -27.14
CA SER A 579 -36.57 -16.22 -27.19
C SER A 579 -38.07 -16.53 -27.09
N ARG A 580 -38.77 -15.93 -26.12
CA ARG A 580 -40.24 -16.04 -26.03
C ARG A 580 -40.99 -15.13 -27.01
N TYR A 581 -40.28 -14.37 -27.86
CA TYR A 581 -40.92 -13.67 -28.97
C TYR A 581 -41.40 -14.67 -30.02
N HIS A 582 -42.69 -14.61 -30.39
CA HIS A 582 -43.32 -15.59 -31.28
C HIS A 582 -42.54 -15.82 -32.58
N SER A 583 -42.08 -14.75 -33.24
CA SER A 583 -41.33 -14.83 -34.50
C SER A 583 -39.94 -15.46 -34.37
N LEU A 584 -39.32 -15.38 -33.19
CA LEU A 584 -37.96 -15.83 -32.93
C LEU A 584 -37.93 -17.21 -32.27
N ARG A 585 -38.97 -17.55 -31.50
CA ARG A 585 -39.15 -18.87 -30.88
C ARG A 585 -39.28 -19.97 -31.92
N GLU A 586 -40.00 -19.70 -33.01
CA GLU A 586 -40.15 -20.62 -34.14
C GLU A 586 -38.83 -20.90 -34.87
N GLN A 587 -37.84 -20.02 -34.71
CA GLN A 587 -36.52 -20.13 -35.32
C GLN A 587 -35.42 -20.56 -34.33
N ASP A 588 -35.79 -20.94 -33.11
CA ASP A 588 -34.88 -21.36 -32.04
C ASP A 588 -33.78 -20.31 -31.72
N VAL A 589 -34.13 -19.03 -31.87
CA VAL A 589 -33.20 -17.91 -31.62
C VAL A 589 -33.09 -17.65 -30.12
N VAL A 590 -31.87 -17.46 -29.64
CA VAL A 590 -31.57 -17.13 -28.23
C VAL A 590 -32.17 -15.77 -27.85
N GLY A 591 -32.74 -15.68 -26.65
CA GLY A 591 -33.28 -14.44 -26.09
C GLY A 591 -32.23 -13.32 -25.94
N ASP A 592 -32.69 -12.08 -25.94
CA ASP A 592 -31.87 -10.91 -25.66
C ASP A 592 -31.50 -10.81 -24.17
N PHE A 593 -30.24 -10.45 -23.89
CA PHE A 593 -29.72 -10.19 -22.54
C PHE A 593 -29.51 -8.71 -22.34
N GLN A 594 -30.09 -8.14 -21.28
CA GLN A 594 -29.91 -6.73 -20.93
C GLN A 594 -29.36 -6.61 -19.51
N PHE A 595 -28.22 -5.94 -19.38
CA PHE A 595 -27.59 -5.64 -18.08
C PHE A 595 -28.04 -4.27 -17.57
N VAL A 596 -28.51 -4.20 -16.33
CA VAL A 596 -28.87 -2.93 -15.67
C VAL A 596 -27.88 -2.63 -14.56
N ILE A 597 -27.06 -1.58 -14.76
CA ILE A 597 -26.17 -1.06 -13.71
C ILE A 597 -26.87 0.09 -12.98
N LEU A 598 -27.00 -0.06 -11.66
CA LEU A 598 -27.53 0.99 -10.80
C LEU A 598 -26.40 1.93 -10.36
N ASN A 599 -26.35 3.11 -10.98
CA ASN A 599 -25.49 4.19 -10.50
C ASN A 599 -26.19 4.89 -9.32
N ARG A 600 -25.76 4.54 -8.12
CA ARG A 600 -26.31 5.09 -6.87
C ARG A 600 -25.83 6.54 -6.69
N THR A 601 -26.68 7.50 -7.01
CA THR A 601 -26.38 8.92 -6.86
C THR A 601 -26.68 9.36 -5.42
N LEU A 602 -25.78 10.16 -4.83
CA LEU A 602 -26.02 10.75 -3.51
C LEU A 602 -27.26 11.68 -3.56
N PRO A 603 -28.00 11.81 -2.44
CA PRO A 603 -29.20 12.66 -2.38
C PRO A 603 -28.88 14.12 -2.73
N TYR A 604 -29.91 14.89 -3.10
CA TYR A 604 -29.77 16.33 -3.35
C TYR A 604 -29.10 17.02 -2.16
N ALA A 605 -28.21 17.97 -2.44
CA ALA A 605 -27.36 18.65 -1.46
C ALA A 605 -28.11 19.25 -0.24
N GLN A 606 -29.41 19.54 -0.38
CA GLN A 606 -30.24 20.13 0.67
C GLN A 606 -30.56 19.17 1.83
N SER A 607 -30.56 17.85 1.62
CA SER A 607 -30.83 16.86 2.69
C SER A 607 -29.57 16.44 3.45
N LEU A 608 -28.40 16.95 3.06
CA LEU A 608 -27.10 16.60 3.62
C LEU A 608 -26.55 17.74 4.48
N SER A 609 -25.96 17.39 5.64
CA SER A 609 -25.24 18.36 6.46
C SER A 609 -24.09 19.01 5.67
N SER A 610 -23.64 20.20 6.07
CA SER A 610 -22.55 20.91 5.37
C SER A 610 -21.28 20.05 5.25
N TRP A 611 -20.98 19.24 6.28
CA TRP A 611 -19.87 18.28 6.26
C TRP A 611 -20.12 17.12 5.28
N GLN A 612 -21.32 16.53 5.30
CA GLN A 612 -21.69 15.45 4.37
C GLN A 612 -21.65 15.91 2.91
N ARG A 613 -22.03 17.16 2.62
CA ARG A 613 -21.91 17.75 1.28
C ARG A 613 -20.46 17.87 0.82
N LEU A 614 -19.57 18.32 1.70
CA LEU A 614 -18.15 18.42 1.38
C LEU A 614 -17.55 17.04 1.10
N VAL A 615 -17.80 16.07 1.99
CA VAL A 615 -17.36 14.67 1.84
C VAL A 615 -17.90 14.06 0.55
N ALA A 616 -19.18 14.28 0.23
CA ALA A 616 -19.82 13.81 -1.00
C ALA A 616 -19.14 14.36 -2.27
N ARG A 617 -18.80 15.66 -2.28
CA ARG A 617 -18.10 16.30 -3.40
C ARG A 617 -16.69 15.74 -3.54
N LEU A 618 -15.94 15.67 -2.45
CA LEU A 618 -14.56 15.15 -2.46
C LEU A 618 -14.53 13.69 -2.91
N ALA A 619 -15.36 12.82 -2.34
CA ALA A 619 -15.49 11.43 -2.77
C ALA A 619 -15.98 11.29 -4.23
N GLY A 620 -16.78 12.24 -4.72
CA GLY A 620 -17.19 12.34 -6.12
C GLY A 620 -16.03 12.65 -7.05
N VAL A 621 -15.19 13.64 -6.71
CA VAL A 621 -13.97 13.97 -7.47
C VAL A 621 -13.00 12.78 -7.47
N LEU A 622 -12.84 12.12 -6.32
CA LEU A 622 -11.99 10.94 -6.20
C LEU A 622 -12.46 9.75 -7.06
N ARG A 623 -13.73 9.68 -7.46
CA ARG A 623 -14.19 8.67 -8.43
C ARG A 623 -13.55 8.84 -9.81
N TRP A 624 -13.11 10.05 -10.18
CA TRP A 624 -12.37 10.25 -11.44
C TRP A 624 -11.00 9.56 -11.44
N LEU A 625 -10.40 9.36 -10.25
CA LEU A 625 -9.18 8.57 -10.09
C LEU A 625 -9.45 7.06 -10.10
N GLY A 626 -10.70 6.63 -9.90
CA GLY A 626 -11.10 5.22 -9.86
C GLY A 626 -11.44 4.67 -11.25
N ALA A 627 -11.33 3.35 -11.41
CA ALA A 627 -11.77 2.68 -12.63
C ALA A 627 -13.30 2.81 -12.78
N SER A 628 -13.78 2.97 -14.02
CA SER A 628 -15.22 3.00 -14.28
C SER A 628 -15.85 1.64 -13.94
N GLN A 629 -17.08 1.62 -13.40
CA GLN A 629 -17.77 0.35 -13.12
C GLN A 629 -17.92 -0.50 -14.39
N GLN A 630 -18.09 0.14 -15.55
CA GLN A 630 -18.24 -0.54 -16.83
C GLN A 630 -16.98 -1.28 -17.27
N GLU A 631 -15.81 -0.63 -17.20
CA GLU A 631 -14.53 -1.29 -17.50
C GLU A 631 -14.20 -2.39 -16.48
N SER A 632 -14.60 -2.22 -15.22
CA SER A 632 -14.34 -3.22 -14.18
C SER A 632 -15.15 -4.52 -14.34
N PHE A 633 -16.15 -4.57 -15.22
CA PHE A 633 -17.01 -5.75 -15.42
C PHE A 633 -16.99 -6.31 -16.85
N GLY A 634 -16.21 -5.72 -17.76
CA GLY A 634 -16.06 -6.19 -19.15
C GLY A 634 -17.39 -6.31 -19.91
N LEU A 635 -18.37 -5.46 -19.59
CA LEU A 635 -19.69 -5.51 -20.23
C LEU A 635 -19.62 -4.86 -21.62
N ASP A 636 -20.25 -5.50 -22.61
CA ASP A 636 -20.31 -4.96 -23.97
C ASP A 636 -21.34 -3.82 -24.03
N ASN A 637 -21.00 -2.73 -24.73
CA ASN A 637 -21.80 -1.50 -24.73
C ASN A 637 -23.18 -1.67 -25.38
N SER A 638 -23.38 -2.70 -26.20
CA SER A 638 -24.61 -2.96 -26.94
C SER A 638 -25.78 -3.47 -26.08
N SER A 639 -25.52 -3.99 -24.88
CA SER A 639 -26.53 -4.67 -24.03
C SER A 639 -26.58 -4.09 -22.60
N LEU A 640 -26.23 -2.82 -22.43
CA LEU A 640 -26.08 -2.18 -21.12
C LEU A 640 -27.00 -0.97 -20.95
N THR A 641 -27.79 -0.96 -19.87
CA THR A 641 -28.55 0.21 -19.41
C THR A 641 -27.98 0.70 -18.08
N ILE A 642 -27.55 1.96 -18.02
CA ILE A 642 -27.16 2.59 -16.76
C ILE A 642 -28.35 3.38 -16.21
N GLU A 643 -28.76 3.06 -14.99
CA GLU A 643 -29.80 3.80 -14.30
C GLU A 643 -29.27 4.55 -13.09
N ASN A 644 -29.50 5.86 -13.07
CA ASN A 644 -29.28 6.66 -11.87
C ASN A 644 -30.46 6.44 -10.91
N ILE A 645 -30.15 5.98 -9.69
CA ILE A 645 -31.12 5.85 -8.61
C ILE A 645 -30.64 6.67 -7.42
N PRO A 646 -31.43 7.65 -6.95
CA PRO A 646 -31.08 8.39 -5.76
C PRO A 646 -31.14 7.48 -4.53
N LEU A 647 -30.08 7.51 -3.72
CA LEU A 647 -29.99 6.73 -2.47
C LEU A 647 -31.07 7.12 -1.44
N LEU A 648 -31.58 8.35 -1.53
CA LEU A 648 -32.77 8.82 -0.82
C LEU A 648 -33.61 9.66 -1.78
N THR A 649 -34.92 9.43 -1.78
CA THR A 649 -35.90 10.38 -2.31
C THR A 649 -36.18 11.39 -1.18
N PRO A 650 -35.66 12.63 -1.24
CA PRO A 650 -36.03 13.62 -0.22
C PRO A 650 -37.52 13.94 -0.34
N GLU A 651 -38.19 14.15 0.81
CA GLU A 651 -39.46 14.87 0.82
C GLU A 651 -39.20 16.24 0.19
N ARG A 652 -39.76 16.47 -0.99
CA ARG A 652 -39.64 17.77 -1.64
C ARG A 652 -40.47 18.77 -0.83
N PRO A 653 -39.98 19.98 -0.56
CA PRO A 653 -40.85 21.03 -0.03
C PRO A 653 -42.04 21.17 -0.99
N GLU A 654 -43.25 21.22 -0.45
CA GLU A 654 -44.46 21.40 -1.26
C GLU A 654 -44.33 22.69 -2.07
N LEU A 655 -44.18 22.54 -3.38
CA LEU A 655 -44.19 23.68 -4.28
C LEU A 655 -45.66 24.06 -4.49
N HIS A 656 -46.12 25.08 -3.79
CA HIS A 656 -47.45 25.64 -4.00
C HIS A 656 -47.51 26.37 -5.34
N LEU A 657 -47.82 25.62 -6.39
CA LEU A 657 -48.09 26.17 -7.72
C LEU A 657 -49.54 26.67 -7.74
N THR A 658 -49.71 27.98 -7.91
CA THR A 658 -51.02 28.56 -8.24
C THR A 658 -51.27 28.37 -9.72
N ARG A 659 -52.37 27.70 -10.08
CA ARG A 659 -52.82 27.55 -11.46
C ARG A 659 -53.41 28.89 -11.93
N GLU A 660 -52.83 29.48 -12.97
CA GLU A 660 -53.44 30.59 -13.72
C GLU A 660 -54.66 30.13 -14.52
#